data_AF-A0A194UQC8-F1
#
_entry.id   AF-A0A194UQC8-F1
#
_cell.length_a   1.000
_cell.length_b   1.000
_cell.length_c   1.000
_cell.angle_alpha   90.00
_cell.angle_beta   90.00
_cell.angle_gamma   90.00
#
_symmetry.space_group_name_H-M   'P 1'
#
loop_
_entity.id
_entity.type
_entity.pdbx_description
1 polymer ?
#
loop_
_entity_poly.entity_id
_entity_poly.type
_entity_poly.pdbx_seq_one_letter_code
_entity_poly.pdbx_strand_id
1 'polypeptide(L)'
;MDANTTSFTSPLANAQYGSINVPPQIEYVVDAVSQASIWTVLWTLLAIAVVYDQISYLRNKGSIVGPAWKAPFIGPFLQSVNPKFEEYYGKWLSGELSCVSVFHKFVVIASTRDMSRKVFNSPTFVKPCVVDAAHKLLGADNWVFLDGKAHVDFRKGLNGLFTRKALECYLPGQEEVYDRYFKRFVQVTKDAGGKPVPFMSEFREIITAVSLRTFVGHYVSDEAVKKIADDYYLITEALELVNFPIILPYTKTWYGKKAADMVLAEFSKAAAKSKVRMAAGGEVSCIMDGWVKSMVDSARWREAEAKGLKEDKPTPFLRDFTDYEIAQTVFTFLFASQDATSSAATWLFQIMAQRPDVLDRVREENLKVRNGDIHAPVTMDDLESMTYTRAVVRELLRYRPPVLMVPYVAKKAFPITDSYTVPKGAMVIPTTYMSLRDPDVYENPDEFNPERYYTGDAEEKGAKNWLVFGTGPHYCLGQHYAMFNLALMIGKASLLLDWTHHPTPLSEEIKVFATIFPKRLAIHPTLSTCMMASTRPFTPALCGALRQAAHQSGASGLRRTFSSSFAARPVRQGIAAPRRQAAALSATIGARRYSQMPTESKIWSFEDAQLTGCPIFLHPPDVREPGELQSTGHVPGAVNIPVASQPDSFHITEEEFEDRFGYPRPEKDQEVVFYCKAGVRSRAAAGLAKEAGYTSVGEYPGSWLDWAGKGGKIER
;
A
#
# COMPACT_ATOMS: atom_id res chain seq x y z
N MET A 1 -44.59 -54.89 -30.94
CA MET A 1 -43.28 -54.52 -30.38
C MET A 1 -43.13 -53.03 -30.60
N ASP A 2 -43.43 -52.28 -29.55
CA ASP A 2 -43.52 -50.83 -29.54
C ASP A 2 -42.14 -50.18 -29.55
N ALA A 3 -41.98 -49.14 -30.36
CA ALA A 3 -41.10 -48.02 -30.06
C ALA A 3 -41.64 -46.77 -30.74
N ASN A 4 -42.23 -45.90 -29.92
CA ASN A 4 -42.75 -44.59 -30.25
C ASN A 4 -41.69 -43.71 -30.94
N THR A 5 -41.95 -43.34 -32.20
CA THR A 5 -41.34 -42.16 -32.83
C THR A 5 -42.34 -41.02 -32.69
N THR A 6 -42.27 -40.28 -31.59
CA THR A 6 -43.03 -39.05 -31.41
C THR A 6 -42.46 -37.97 -32.33
N SER A 7 -43.08 -37.75 -33.49
CA SER A 7 -42.81 -36.55 -34.29
C SER A 7 -43.31 -35.35 -33.49
N PHE A 8 -42.39 -34.48 -33.07
CA PHE A 8 -42.74 -33.19 -32.48
C PHE A 8 -43.24 -32.28 -33.62
N THR A 9 -44.55 -32.24 -33.81
CA THR A 9 -45.23 -31.28 -34.67
C THR A 9 -45.12 -29.90 -34.04
N SER A 10 -44.55 -28.94 -34.77
CA SER A 10 -44.40 -27.55 -34.33
C SER A 10 -45.77 -26.96 -33.94
N PRO A 11 -45.93 -26.32 -32.77
CA PRO A 11 -47.19 -25.68 -32.35
C PRO A 11 -47.64 -24.53 -33.25
N LEU A 12 -46.80 -24.10 -34.19
CA LEU A 12 -47.09 -22.97 -35.09
C LEU A 12 -47.84 -23.39 -36.37
N ALA A 13 -48.03 -24.68 -36.63
CA ALA A 13 -48.60 -25.16 -37.90
C ALA A 13 -50.07 -24.76 -38.15
N ASN A 14 -50.81 -24.30 -37.12
CA ASN A 14 -52.24 -23.97 -37.23
C ASN A 14 -52.63 -22.59 -36.66
N ALA A 15 -51.70 -21.66 -36.51
CA ALA A 15 -52.07 -20.28 -36.19
C ALA A 15 -52.43 -19.52 -37.49
N GLN A 16 -53.72 -19.47 -37.84
CA GLN A 16 -54.24 -18.51 -38.82
C GLN A 16 -54.01 -17.09 -38.27
N TYR A 17 -52.90 -16.46 -38.63
CA TYR A 17 -52.71 -15.03 -38.45
C TYR A 17 -53.61 -14.30 -39.45
N GLY A 18 -54.63 -13.63 -38.93
CA GLY A 18 -55.42 -12.66 -39.70
C GLY A 18 -54.49 -11.63 -40.32
N SER A 19 -54.82 -11.23 -41.54
CA SER A 19 -54.05 -10.37 -42.45
C SER A 19 -53.57 -9.09 -41.78
N ILE A 20 -52.37 -9.11 -41.20
CA ILE A 20 -51.60 -7.92 -40.88
C ILE A 20 -50.77 -7.66 -42.14
N ASN A 21 -50.90 -6.47 -42.73
CA ASN A 21 -50.13 -6.08 -43.90
C ASN A 21 -48.70 -5.77 -43.44
N VAL A 22 -47.87 -6.82 -43.32
CA VAL A 22 -46.50 -6.70 -42.84
C VAL A 22 -45.62 -6.23 -44.00
N PRO A 23 -44.81 -5.16 -43.84
CA PRO A 23 -43.89 -4.72 -44.89
C PRO A 23 -43.07 -5.90 -45.45
N PRO A 24 -42.77 -5.95 -46.76
CA PRO A 24 -42.11 -7.09 -47.41
C PRO A 24 -40.73 -7.43 -46.80
N GLN A 25 -40.10 -6.44 -46.15
CA GLN A 25 -38.85 -6.62 -45.39
C GLN A 25 -39.02 -7.50 -44.14
N ILE A 26 -40.21 -7.50 -43.54
CA ILE A 26 -40.54 -8.25 -42.32
C ILE A 26 -41.09 -9.64 -42.68
N GLU A 27 -41.83 -9.78 -43.80
CA GLU A 27 -42.23 -11.09 -44.34
C GLU A 27 -41.02 -12.00 -44.57
N TYR A 28 -39.95 -11.46 -45.17
CA TYR A 28 -38.70 -12.20 -45.37
C TYR A 28 -38.07 -12.68 -44.06
N VAL A 29 -38.12 -11.85 -43.00
CA VAL A 29 -37.59 -12.22 -41.68
C VAL A 29 -38.48 -13.28 -41.02
N VAL A 30 -39.79 -13.16 -41.13
CA VAL A 30 -40.75 -14.12 -40.57
C VAL A 30 -40.59 -15.48 -41.25
N ASP A 31 -40.40 -15.52 -42.56
CA ASP A 31 -40.21 -16.75 -43.33
C ASP A 31 -38.82 -17.37 -43.09
N ALA A 32 -37.77 -16.54 -43.00
CA ALA A 32 -36.44 -17.01 -42.62
C ALA A 32 -36.40 -17.58 -41.19
N VAL A 33 -37.18 -17.01 -40.26
CA VAL A 33 -37.30 -17.49 -38.88
C VAL A 33 -38.18 -18.75 -38.78
N SER A 34 -39.24 -18.86 -39.59
CA SER A 34 -40.13 -20.03 -39.59
C SER A 34 -39.47 -21.28 -40.17
N GLN A 35 -38.53 -21.10 -41.11
CA GLN A 35 -37.76 -22.18 -41.76
C GLN A 35 -36.39 -22.43 -41.10
N ALA A 36 -36.01 -21.62 -40.10
CA ALA A 36 -34.73 -21.77 -39.42
C ALA A 36 -34.67 -23.07 -38.59
N SER A 37 -33.63 -23.87 -38.79
CA SER A 37 -33.33 -24.99 -37.89
C SER A 37 -32.95 -24.48 -36.50
N ILE A 38 -33.11 -25.30 -35.47
CA ILE A 38 -32.67 -24.99 -34.09
C ILE A 38 -31.20 -24.53 -34.08
N TRP A 39 -30.34 -25.15 -34.88
CA TRP A 39 -28.94 -24.76 -35.03
C TRP A 39 -28.77 -23.37 -35.63
N THR A 40 -29.58 -23.01 -36.63
CA THR A 40 -29.57 -21.66 -37.24
C THR A 40 -29.94 -20.61 -36.21
N VAL A 41 -30.97 -20.88 -35.39
CA VAL A 41 -31.35 -19.99 -34.29
C VAL A 41 -30.23 -19.86 -33.26
N LEU A 42 -29.63 -20.98 -32.82
CA LEU A 42 -28.53 -20.97 -31.83
C LEU A 42 -27.30 -20.18 -32.33
N TRP A 43 -26.85 -20.42 -33.55
CA TRP A 43 -25.70 -19.70 -34.13
C TRP A 43 -26.00 -18.21 -34.35
N THR A 44 -27.23 -17.88 -34.75
CA THR A 44 -27.66 -16.47 -34.90
C THR A 44 -27.65 -15.76 -33.55
N LEU A 45 -28.20 -16.39 -32.50
CA LEU A 45 -28.17 -15.84 -31.14
C LEU A 45 -26.74 -15.67 -30.62
N LEU A 46 -25.85 -16.63 -30.88
CA LEU A 46 -24.44 -16.52 -30.53
C LEU A 46 -23.76 -15.36 -31.27
N ALA A 47 -24.00 -15.22 -32.57
CA ALA A 47 -23.45 -14.11 -33.37
C ALA A 47 -23.93 -12.74 -32.86
N ILE A 48 -25.23 -12.61 -32.56
CA ILE A 48 -25.80 -11.41 -31.94
C ILE A 48 -25.13 -11.13 -30.59
N ALA A 49 -24.94 -12.14 -29.75
CA ALA A 49 -24.28 -11.99 -28.45
C ALA A 49 -22.81 -11.55 -28.59
N VAL A 50 -22.07 -12.10 -29.56
CA VAL A 50 -20.68 -11.69 -29.85
C VAL A 50 -20.63 -10.24 -30.34
N VAL A 51 -21.52 -9.85 -31.26
CA VAL A 51 -21.60 -8.47 -31.77
C VAL A 51 -21.95 -7.51 -30.63
N TYR A 52 -22.93 -7.85 -29.79
CA TYR A 52 -23.29 -7.06 -28.62
C TYR A 52 -22.11 -6.91 -27.65
N ASP A 53 -21.38 -7.99 -27.36
CA ASP A 53 -20.21 -7.99 -26.48
C ASP A 53 -19.08 -7.07 -27.01
N GLN A 54 -18.82 -7.08 -28.33
CA GLN A 54 -17.84 -6.17 -28.95
C GLN A 54 -18.31 -4.72 -28.94
N ILE A 55 -19.58 -4.44 -29.30
CA ILE A 55 -20.12 -3.08 -29.29
C ILE A 55 -20.11 -2.51 -27.87
N SER A 56 -20.52 -3.29 -26.88
CA SER A 56 -20.48 -2.92 -25.47
C SER A 56 -19.05 -2.61 -25.02
N TYR A 57 -18.08 -3.46 -25.40
CA TYR A 57 -16.67 -3.21 -25.12
C TYR A 57 -16.16 -1.92 -25.77
N LEU A 58 -16.39 -1.72 -27.07
CA LEU A 58 -15.93 -0.54 -27.81
C LEU A 58 -16.54 0.76 -27.27
N ARG A 59 -17.83 0.72 -26.92
CA ARG A 59 -18.53 1.85 -26.29
C ARG A 59 -17.91 2.21 -24.94
N ASN A 60 -17.61 1.22 -24.10
CA ASN A 60 -16.98 1.46 -22.80
C ASN A 60 -15.52 1.88 -22.93
N LYS A 61 -14.77 1.29 -23.88
CA LYS A 61 -13.37 1.63 -24.18
C LYS A 61 -13.23 3.09 -24.59
N GLY A 62 -14.08 3.60 -25.48
CA GLY A 62 -13.99 4.97 -25.97
C GLY A 62 -12.56 5.34 -26.41
N SER A 63 -12.01 6.40 -25.83
CA SER A 63 -10.71 6.98 -26.16
C SER A 63 -9.51 6.31 -25.46
N ILE A 64 -9.72 5.46 -24.45
CA ILE A 64 -8.60 4.93 -23.65
C ILE A 64 -7.90 3.74 -24.34
N VAL A 65 -6.66 3.51 -23.92
CA VAL A 65 -5.78 2.48 -24.53
C VAL A 65 -6.34 1.09 -24.24
N GLY A 66 -6.31 0.22 -25.24
CA GLY A 66 -6.76 -1.16 -25.11
C GLY A 66 -6.87 -1.85 -26.48
N PRO A 67 -7.08 -3.17 -26.50
CA PRO A 67 -7.26 -3.91 -27.74
C PRO A 67 -8.33 -3.29 -28.66
N ALA A 68 -8.10 -3.32 -29.98
CA ALA A 68 -9.14 -2.94 -30.94
C ALA A 68 -10.32 -3.91 -30.90
N TRP A 69 -10.04 -5.19 -30.63
CA TRP A 69 -11.03 -6.25 -30.48
C TRP A 69 -10.63 -7.10 -29.28
N LYS A 70 -11.61 -7.54 -28.48
CA LYS A 70 -11.37 -8.50 -27.42
C LYS A 70 -11.76 -9.90 -27.87
N ALA A 71 -11.13 -10.94 -27.33
CA ALA A 71 -11.63 -12.30 -27.49
C ALA A 71 -13.08 -12.36 -26.98
N PRO A 72 -14.07 -12.80 -27.78
CA PRO A 72 -15.48 -12.72 -27.41
C PRO A 72 -15.76 -13.36 -26.05
N PHE A 73 -16.47 -12.62 -25.21
CA PHE A 73 -16.80 -12.92 -23.82
C PHE A 73 -15.57 -13.00 -22.91
N ILE A 74 -14.61 -13.87 -23.18
CA ILE A 74 -13.53 -14.23 -22.24
C ILE A 74 -12.46 -13.14 -22.08
N GLY A 75 -12.16 -12.38 -23.14
CA GLY A 75 -11.04 -11.44 -23.12
C GLY A 75 -9.70 -12.09 -22.70
N PRO A 76 -8.83 -11.39 -21.95
CA PRO A 76 -7.54 -11.92 -21.51
C PRO A 76 -7.65 -12.86 -20.28
N PHE A 77 -8.68 -13.71 -20.20
CA PHE A 77 -8.94 -14.56 -19.04
C PHE A 77 -7.74 -15.43 -18.63
N LEU A 78 -7.01 -16.03 -19.58
CA LEU A 78 -5.84 -16.87 -19.27
C LEU A 78 -4.69 -16.09 -18.61
N GLN A 79 -4.56 -14.80 -18.92
CA GLN A 79 -3.58 -13.92 -18.25
C GLN A 79 -3.98 -13.68 -16.78
N SER A 80 -5.29 -13.57 -16.52
CA SER A 80 -5.83 -13.43 -15.16
C SER A 80 -5.63 -14.67 -14.29
N VAL A 81 -5.53 -15.87 -14.89
CA VAL A 81 -5.26 -17.13 -14.17
C VAL A 81 -3.81 -17.22 -13.70
N ASN A 82 -2.86 -16.72 -14.50
CA ASN A 82 -1.44 -16.71 -14.15
C ASN A 82 -0.84 -15.31 -14.32
N PRO A 83 -1.10 -14.40 -13.35
CA PRO A 83 -0.68 -13.01 -13.45
C PRO A 83 0.84 -12.87 -13.52
N LYS A 84 1.34 -12.19 -14.56
CA LYS A 84 2.76 -11.84 -14.72
C LYS A 84 2.99 -10.37 -14.47
N PHE A 85 4.08 -10.04 -13.79
CA PHE A 85 4.43 -8.65 -13.48
C PHE A 85 4.59 -7.81 -14.75
N GLU A 86 5.25 -8.35 -15.77
CA GLU A 86 5.57 -7.66 -17.02
C GLU A 86 4.30 -7.27 -17.80
N GLU A 87 3.22 -8.05 -17.67
CA GLU A 87 1.95 -7.73 -18.32
C GLU A 87 1.22 -6.57 -17.63
N TYR A 88 1.30 -6.48 -16.30
CA TYR A 88 0.80 -5.30 -15.57
C TYR A 88 1.66 -4.08 -15.85
N TYR A 89 2.98 -4.25 -15.82
CA TYR A 89 3.93 -3.18 -16.10
C TYR A 89 3.73 -2.61 -17.51
N GLY A 90 3.58 -3.48 -18.53
CA GLY A 90 3.26 -3.07 -19.89
C GLY A 90 1.94 -2.29 -20.00
N LYS A 91 0.90 -2.66 -19.24
CA LYS A 91 -0.36 -1.91 -19.20
C LYS A 91 -0.20 -0.53 -18.57
N TRP A 92 0.63 -0.39 -17.54
CA TRP A 92 0.90 0.92 -16.94
C TRP A 92 1.70 1.83 -17.87
N LEU A 93 2.63 1.27 -18.65
CA LEU A 93 3.39 2.01 -19.65
C LEU A 93 2.60 2.34 -20.91
N SER A 94 1.50 1.63 -21.17
CA SER A 94 0.72 1.79 -22.41
C SER A 94 0.00 3.14 -22.53
N GLY A 95 -0.26 3.80 -21.39
CA GLY A 95 -0.93 5.09 -21.33
C GLY A 95 -1.42 5.41 -19.91
N GLU A 96 -1.84 6.66 -19.70
CA GLU A 96 -2.34 7.11 -18.40
C GLU A 96 -3.58 6.33 -17.95
N LEU A 97 -4.47 6.03 -18.91
CA LEU A 97 -5.59 5.11 -18.77
C LEU A 97 -5.51 4.01 -19.82
N SER A 98 -5.64 2.77 -19.38
CA SER A 98 -5.82 1.62 -20.25
C SER A 98 -7.00 0.77 -19.81
N CYS A 99 -7.44 -0.17 -20.65
CA CYS A 99 -8.57 -1.04 -20.33
C CYS A 99 -8.34 -2.50 -20.72
N VAL A 100 -9.00 -3.36 -19.96
CA VAL A 100 -9.22 -4.77 -20.30
C VAL A 100 -10.67 -5.12 -20.02
N SER A 101 -11.21 -6.10 -20.74
CA SER A 101 -12.56 -6.62 -20.48
C SER A 101 -12.47 -8.13 -20.39
N VAL A 102 -12.86 -8.69 -19.24
CA VAL A 102 -12.83 -10.12 -18.94
C VAL A 102 -14.26 -10.51 -18.55
N PHE A 103 -14.88 -11.41 -19.32
CA PHE A 103 -16.32 -11.69 -19.21
C PHE A 103 -17.14 -10.40 -19.29
N HIS A 104 -18.10 -10.26 -18.37
CA HIS A 104 -18.95 -9.09 -18.23
C HIS A 104 -18.26 -7.92 -17.49
N LYS A 105 -17.03 -8.09 -17.00
CA LYS A 105 -16.32 -7.05 -16.23
C LYS A 105 -15.46 -6.21 -17.16
N PHE A 106 -15.82 -4.93 -17.30
CA PHE A 106 -14.98 -3.92 -17.91
C PHE A 106 -14.08 -3.29 -16.84
N VAL A 107 -12.78 -3.23 -17.13
CA VAL A 107 -11.74 -2.81 -16.18
C VAL A 107 -10.98 -1.65 -16.79
N VAL A 108 -10.89 -0.55 -16.05
CA VAL A 108 -10.07 0.62 -16.35
C VAL A 108 -8.87 0.60 -15.42
N ILE A 109 -7.67 0.74 -15.98
CA ILE A 109 -6.40 0.77 -15.25
C ILE A 109 -5.91 2.22 -15.25
N ALA A 110 -5.66 2.75 -14.06
CA ALA A 110 -5.12 4.10 -13.86
C ALA A 110 -3.64 4.02 -13.50
N SER A 111 -2.80 4.56 -14.37
CA SER A 111 -1.35 4.32 -14.34
C SER A 111 -0.54 5.44 -13.69
N THR A 112 -1.12 6.64 -13.55
CA THR A 112 -0.40 7.82 -13.03
C THR A 112 -0.66 8.04 -11.54
N ARG A 113 0.27 8.72 -10.86
CA ARG A 113 0.12 9.13 -9.46
C ARG A 113 -1.20 9.87 -9.24
N ASP A 114 -1.49 10.87 -10.06
CA ASP A 114 -2.63 11.76 -9.84
C ASP A 114 -3.96 11.06 -10.07
N MET A 115 -4.04 10.15 -11.05
CA MET A 115 -5.22 9.31 -11.24
C MET A 115 -5.39 8.34 -10.07
N SER A 116 -4.32 7.71 -9.60
CA SER A 116 -4.38 6.83 -8.43
C SER A 116 -4.89 7.56 -7.19
N ARG A 117 -4.35 8.76 -6.92
CA ARG A 117 -4.84 9.63 -5.85
C ARG A 117 -6.30 10.02 -6.05
N LYS A 118 -6.71 10.38 -7.28
CA LYS A 118 -8.09 10.75 -7.59
C LYS A 118 -9.05 9.58 -7.31
N VAL A 119 -8.70 8.35 -7.68
CA VAL A 119 -9.51 7.16 -7.37
C VAL A 119 -9.63 6.98 -5.86
N PHE A 120 -8.51 6.98 -5.13
CA PHE A 120 -8.48 6.77 -3.68
C PHE A 120 -9.26 7.86 -2.89
N ASN A 121 -9.26 9.09 -3.39
CA ASN A 121 -9.94 10.23 -2.76
C ASN A 121 -11.33 10.52 -3.34
N SER A 122 -11.93 9.59 -4.10
CA SER A 122 -13.28 9.75 -4.66
C SER A 122 -14.30 8.76 -4.08
N PRO A 123 -14.50 8.71 -2.74
CA PRO A 123 -15.39 7.76 -2.10
C PRO A 123 -16.85 7.93 -2.52
N THR A 124 -17.24 9.07 -3.11
CA THR A 124 -18.60 9.27 -3.64
C THR A 124 -18.82 8.56 -4.98
N PHE A 125 -17.75 8.27 -5.73
CA PHE A 125 -17.80 7.69 -7.07
C PHE A 125 -17.42 6.21 -7.09
N VAL A 126 -16.43 5.84 -6.29
CA VAL A 126 -15.85 4.49 -6.28
C VAL A 126 -15.81 3.94 -4.87
N LYS A 127 -15.77 2.62 -4.74
CA LYS A 127 -15.48 1.93 -3.47
C LYS A 127 -14.49 0.78 -3.70
N PRO A 128 -13.66 0.41 -2.71
CA PRO A 128 -12.79 -0.75 -2.83
C PRO A 128 -13.62 -2.00 -3.14
N CYS A 129 -13.01 -2.93 -3.87
CA CYS A 129 -13.63 -4.22 -4.13
C CYS A 129 -12.59 -5.33 -4.11
N VAL A 130 -13.05 -6.52 -3.75
CA VAL A 130 -12.24 -7.74 -3.69
C VAL A 130 -12.94 -8.85 -4.46
N VAL A 131 -12.27 -9.99 -4.59
CA VAL A 131 -12.86 -11.20 -5.17
C VAL A 131 -14.07 -11.67 -4.38
N ASP A 132 -15.01 -12.32 -5.06
CA ASP A 132 -16.28 -12.78 -4.46
C ASP A 132 -16.06 -13.69 -3.24
N ALA A 133 -15.07 -14.57 -3.30
CA ALA A 133 -14.70 -15.48 -2.21
C ALA A 133 -14.36 -14.74 -0.90
N ALA A 134 -13.85 -13.51 -0.95
CA ALA A 134 -13.49 -12.74 0.24
C ALA A 134 -14.68 -12.49 1.17
N HIS A 135 -15.88 -12.21 0.62
CA HIS A 135 -17.08 -12.01 1.43
C HIS A 135 -17.49 -13.29 2.17
N LYS A 136 -17.20 -14.46 1.57
CA LYS A 136 -17.50 -15.77 2.17
C LYS A 136 -16.47 -16.18 3.22
N LEU A 137 -15.22 -15.73 3.08
CA LEU A 137 -14.11 -16.07 3.98
C LEU A 137 -14.04 -15.11 5.17
N LEU A 138 -14.16 -13.79 4.94
CA LEU A 138 -14.07 -12.77 5.98
C LEU A 138 -15.42 -12.47 6.67
N GLY A 139 -16.53 -12.93 6.08
CA GLY A 139 -17.91 -12.64 6.49
C GLY A 139 -18.47 -11.40 5.81
N ALA A 140 -19.69 -11.50 5.26
CA ALA A 140 -20.27 -10.45 4.42
C ALA A 140 -20.49 -9.11 5.14
N ASP A 141 -20.72 -9.16 6.46
CA ASP A 141 -20.98 -7.99 7.30
C ASP A 141 -19.71 -7.37 7.90
N ASN A 142 -18.53 -7.83 7.47
CA ASN A 142 -17.25 -7.36 7.99
C ASN A 142 -16.98 -5.90 7.60
N TRP A 143 -16.34 -5.14 8.50
CA TRP A 143 -16.13 -3.69 8.38
C TRP A 143 -15.37 -3.29 7.11
N VAL A 144 -14.49 -4.17 6.61
CA VAL A 144 -13.72 -3.96 5.37
C VAL A 144 -14.59 -3.86 4.11
N PHE A 145 -15.85 -4.33 4.18
CA PHE A 145 -16.82 -4.23 3.09
C PHE A 145 -17.78 -3.04 3.24
N LEU A 146 -17.72 -2.33 4.37
CA LEU A 146 -18.47 -1.10 4.57
C LEU A 146 -17.90 0.02 3.69
N ASP A 147 -18.75 1.00 3.39
CA ASP A 147 -18.44 2.14 2.54
C ASP A 147 -19.10 3.41 3.11
N GLY A 148 -18.55 4.58 2.80
CA GLY A 148 -19.04 5.87 3.28
C GLY A 148 -19.02 5.98 4.81
N LYS A 149 -20.08 6.59 5.37
CA LYS A 149 -20.17 6.91 6.80
C LYS A 149 -20.01 5.68 7.71
N ALA A 150 -20.62 4.54 7.34
CA ALA A 150 -20.53 3.32 8.14
C ALA A 150 -19.08 2.81 8.29
N HIS A 151 -18.29 2.89 7.21
CA HIS A 151 -16.86 2.54 7.26
C HIS A 151 -16.08 3.54 8.11
N VAL A 152 -16.31 4.85 7.92
CA VAL A 152 -15.62 5.90 8.67
C VAL A 152 -15.88 5.77 10.17
N ASP A 153 -17.14 5.57 10.56
CA ASP A 153 -17.53 5.44 11.97
C ASP A 153 -16.93 4.20 12.63
N PHE A 154 -16.97 3.05 11.94
CA PHE A 154 -16.32 1.82 12.44
C PHE A 154 -14.83 2.04 12.63
N ARG A 155 -14.17 2.64 11.64
CA ARG A 155 -12.72 2.88 11.64
C ARG A 155 -12.29 3.83 12.76
N LYS A 156 -13.08 4.85 13.11
CA LYS A 156 -12.79 5.73 14.25
C LYS A 156 -12.55 4.93 15.55
N GLY A 157 -13.31 3.86 15.76
CA GLY A 157 -13.14 2.97 16.91
C GLY A 157 -11.88 2.11 16.90
N LEU A 158 -11.18 2.01 15.75
CA LEU A 158 -9.96 1.21 15.60
C LEU A 158 -8.69 2.05 15.61
N ASN A 159 -8.76 3.36 15.33
CA ASN A 159 -7.58 4.23 15.22
C ASN A 159 -6.72 4.23 16.49
N GLY A 160 -7.34 4.17 17.67
CA GLY A 160 -6.64 4.13 18.97
C GLY A 160 -5.68 2.94 19.11
N LEU A 161 -5.96 1.84 18.41
CA LEU A 161 -5.22 0.58 18.48
C LEU A 161 -3.88 0.61 17.74
N PHE A 162 -3.63 1.65 16.94
CA PHE A 162 -2.41 1.79 16.13
C PHE A 162 -1.66 3.09 16.45
N THR A 163 -1.96 3.71 17.59
CA THR A 163 -1.23 4.88 18.11
C THR A 163 0.15 4.47 18.61
N ARG A 164 1.10 5.42 18.70
CA ARG A 164 2.44 5.18 19.27
C ARG A 164 2.37 4.47 20.63
N LYS A 165 1.49 4.96 21.52
CA LYS A 165 1.27 4.38 22.86
C LYS A 165 0.76 2.94 22.80
N ALA A 166 -0.16 2.64 21.89
CA ALA A 166 -0.66 1.28 21.72
C ALA A 166 0.44 0.33 21.20
N LEU A 167 1.22 0.76 20.20
CA LEU A 167 2.33 -0.02 19.65
C LEU A 167 3.40 -0.33 20.70
N GLU A 168 3.67 0.61 21.61
CA GLU A 168 4.58 0.42 22.74
C GLU A 168 4.17 -0.75 23.64
N CYS A 169 2.87 -0.91 23.90
CA CYS A 169 2.34 -2.04 24.68
C CYS A 169 2.53 -3.40 23.98
N TYR A 170 2.63 -3.42 22.66
CA TYR A 170 2.71 -4.67 21.88
C TYR A 170 4.16 -5.09 21.59
N LEU A 171 5.08 -4.14 21.66
CA LEU A 171 6.49 -4.31 21.33
C LEU A 171 7.17 -5.48 22.07
N PRO A 172 6.96 -5.71 23.38
CA PRO A 172 7.58 -6.85 24.07
C PRO A 172 7.19 -8.20 23.48
N GLY A 173 5.92 -8.36 23.07
CA GLY A 173 5.45 -9.58 22.42
C GLY A 173 6.08 -9.79 21.04
N GLN A 174 6.32 -8.72 20.30
CA GLN A 174 7.00 -8.81 19.00
C GLN A 174 8.44 -9.29 19.17
N GLU A 175 9.16 -8.75 20.14
CA GLU A 175 10.53 -9.14 20.46
C GLU A 175 10.65 -10.61 20.87
N GLU A 176 9.74 -11.09 21.72
CA GLU A 176 9.67 -12.49 22.15
C GLU A 176 9.60 -13.44 20.95
N VAL A 177 8.75 -13.10 19.97
CA VAL A 177 8.60 -13.89 18.74
C VAL A 177 9.90 -13.86 17.93
N TYR A 178 10.51 -12.70 17.74
CA TYR A 178 11.76 -12.59 16.98
C TYR A 178 12.91 -13.39 17.61
N ASP A 179 13.08 -13.32 18.93
CA ASP A 179 14.13 -14.09 19.64
C ASP A 179 13.96 -15.59 19.45
N ARG A 180 12.72 -16.08 19.48
CA ARG A 180 12.41 -17.49 19.29
C ARG A 180 12.66 -17.92 17.84
N TYR A 181 12.15 -17.16 16.88
CA TYR A 181 12.21 -17.55 15.47
C TYR A 181 13.59 -17.36 14.86
N PHE A 182 14.40 -16.40 15.31
CA PHE A 182 15.78 -16.28 14.83
C PHE A 182 16.66 -17.46 15.30
N LYS A 183 16.41 -18.01 16.49
CA LYS A 183 17.04 -19.30 16.90
C LYS A 183 16.60 -20.44 15.98
N ARG A 184 15.31 -20.50 15.63
CA ARG A 184 14.79 -21.47 14.66
C ARG A 184 15.39 -21.30 13.28
N PHE A 185 15.62 -20.08 12.80
CA PHE A 185 16.22 -19.84 11.48
C PHE A 185 17.59 -20.50 11.36
N VAL A 186 18.41 -20.37 12.41
CA VAL A 186 19.70 -21.07 12.49
C VAL A 186 19.49 -22.59 12.55
N GLN A 187 18.50 -23.07 13.29
CA GLN A 187 18.21 -24.50 13.40
C GLN A 187 17.83 -25.12 12.04
N VAL A 188 16.96 -24.48 11.27
CA VAL A 188 16.57 -24.91 9.91
C VAL A 188 17.80 -25.13 9.03
N THR A 189 18.78 -24.22 9.14
CA THR A 189 20.02 -24.30 8.38
C THR A 189 20.94 -25.42 8.86
N LYS A 190 21.02 -25.63 10.19
CA LYS A 190 21.75 -26.76 10.78
C LYS A 190 21.15 -28.10 10.35
N ASP A 191 19.83 -28.22 10.35
CA ASP A 191 19.10 -29.42 9.94
C ASP A 191 19.31 -29.72 8.44
N ALA A 192 19.51 -28.68 7.63
CA ALA A 192 19.90 -28.81 6.22
C ALA A 192 21.39 -29.15 6.00
N GLY A 193 22.16 -29.36 7.07
CA GLY A 193 23.60 -29.65 7.01
C GLY A 193 24.44 -28.46 6.53
N GLY A 194 24.02 -27.23 6.82
CA GLY A 194 24.70 -26.00 6.38
C GLY A 194 24.51 -25.70 4.89
N LYS A 195 23.52 -26.31 4.24
CA LYS A 195 23.18 -26.03 2.84
C LYS A 195 22.20 -24.86 2.75
N PRO A 196 22.25 -24.05 1.68
CA PRO A 196 21.27 -23.01 1.44
C PRO A 196 19.86 -23.58 1.31
N VAL A 197 18.88 -22.96 1.98
CA VAL A 197 17.49 -23.41 1.99
C VAL A 197 16.54 -22.32 1.47
N PRO A 198 15.46 -22.68 0.76
CA PRO A 198 14.37 -21.74 0.49
C PRO A 198 13.75 -21.24 1.79
N PHE A 199 13.61 -19.93 1.95
CA PHE A 199 13.30 -19.34 3.27
C PHE A 199 11.98 -18.55 3.33
N MET A 200 11.29 -18.42 2.20
CA MET A 200 10.02 -17.70 2.12
C MET A 200 8.96 -18.27 3.08
N SER A 201 8.93 -19.59 3.29
CA SER A 201 8.02 -20.23 4.26
C SER A 201 8.30 -19.77 5.69
N GLU A 202 9.58 -19.72 6.09
CA GLU A 202 9.98 -19.28 7.43
C GLU A 202 9.66 -17.79 7.65
N PHE A 203 9.80 -16.95 6.61
CA PHE A 203 9.37 -15.55 6.67
C PHE A 203 7.85 -15.41 6.80
N ARG A 204 7.07 -16.23 6.10
CA ARG A 204 5.62 -16.24 6.26
C ARG A 204 5.23 -16.64 7.68
N GLU A 205 5.88 -17.67 8.23
CA GLU A 205 5.55 -18.18 9.55
C GLU A 205 5.90 -17.19 10.67
N ILE A 206 7.10 -16.60 10.68
CA ILE A 206 7.46 -15.59 11.68
C ILE A 206 6.54 -14.36 11.61
N ILE A 207 6.11 -13.95 10.41
CA ILE A 207 5.19 -12.84 10.24
C ILE A 207 3.77 -13.20 10.72
N THR A 208 3.33 -14.46 10.57
CA THR A 208 2.09 -14.90 11.19
C THR A 208 2.21 -14.87 12.70
N ALA A 209 3.29 -15.42 13.26
CA ALA A 209 3.48 -15.47 14.70
C ALA A 209 3.53 -14.06 15.33
N VAL A 210 4.26 -13.12 14.71
CA VAL A 210 4.37 -11.75 15.23
C VAL A 210 3.04 -10.99 15.10
N SER A 211 2.31 -11.20 14.00
CA SER A 211 0.97 -10.66 13.80
C SER A 211 0.01 -11.19 14.84
N LEU A 212 -0.02 -12.50 15.06
CA LEU A 212 -0.89 -13.12 16.06
C LEU A 212 -0.56 -12.65 17.47
N ARG A 213 0.73 -12.59 17.84
CA ARG A 213 1.11 -12.07 19.16
C ARG A 213 0.70 -10.61 19.33
N THR A 214 0.87 -9.78 18.30
CA THR A 214 0.45 -8.36 18.34
C THR A 214 -1.07 -8.22 18.41
N PHE A 215 -1.80 -9.04 17.65
CA PHE A 215 -3.24 -8.83 17.44
C PHE A 215 -4.10 -9.49 18.52
N VAL A 216 -3.74 -10.72 18.91
CA VAL A 216 -4.51 -11.57 19.83
C VAL A 216 -3.70 -12.02 21.06
N GLY A 217 -2.49 -11.51 21.25
CA GLY A 217 -1.71 -11.72 22.47
C GLY A 217 -1.34 -13.18 22.71
N HIS A 218 -1.39 -13.60 23.98
CA HIS A 218 -1.12 -14.97 24.41
C HIS A 218 -2.39 -15.85 24.52
N TYR A 219 -3.53 -15.39 23.98
CA TYR A 219 -4.79 -16.15 24.07
C TYR A 219 -4.85 -17.35 23.12
N VAL A 220 -4.01 -17.33 22.08
CA VAL A 220 -3.83 -18.40 21.08
C VAL A 220 -2.55 -19.16 21.41
N SER A 221 -2.63 -20.50 21.46
CA SER A 221 -1.47 -21.34 21.79
C SER A 221 -0.45 -21.39 20.65
N ASP A 222 0.78 -21.81 20.94
CA ASP A 222 1.83 -21.92 19.93
C ASP A 222 1.48 -22.96 18.85
N GLU A 223 0.77 -24.04 19.21
CA GLU A 223 0.27 -25.03 18.26
C GLU A 223 -0.78 -24.43 17.32
N ALA A 224 -1.68 -23.60 17.86
CA ALA A 224 -2.68 -22.90 17.06
C ALA A 224 -2.01 -21.84 16.16
N VAL A 225 -1.00 -21.12 16.65
CA VAL A 225 -0.18 -20.21 15.83
C VAL A 225 0.44 -20.95 14.65
N LYS A 226 1.08 -22.11 14.90
CA LYS A 226 1.68 -22.93 13.85
C LYS A 226 0.65 -23.39 12.83
N LYS A 227 -0.49 -23.91 13.31
CA LYS A 227 -1.58 -24.38 12.46
C LYS A 227 -2.16 -23.25 11.59
N ILE A 228 -2.36 -22.07 12.19
CA ILE A 228 -2.83 -20.89 11.45
C ILE A 228 -1.80 -20.52 10.38
N ALA A 229 -0.50 -20.47 10.69
CA ALA A 229 0.53 -20.14 9.72
C ALA A 229 0.58 -21.12 8.53
N ASP A 230 0.44 -22.42 8.80
CA ASP A 230 0.42 -23.47 7.77
C ASP A 230 -0.83 -23.35 6.88
N ASP A 231 -2.00 -23.21 7.49
CA ASP A 231 -3.28 -23.18 6.78
C ASP A 231 -3.56 -21.83 6.11
N TYR A 232 -2.90 -20.75 6.54
CA TYR A 232 -3.17 -19.40 6.02
C TYR A 232 -2.95 -19.31 4.51
N TYR A 233 -1.99 -20.07 3.96
CA TYR A 233 -1.77 -20.12 2.53
C TYR A 233 -3.02 -20.61 1.76
N LEU A 234 -3.83 -21.51 2.34
CA LEU A 234 -5.11 -21.96 1.76
C LEU A 234 -6.14 -20.82 1.68
N ILE A 235 -6.12 -19.91 2.66
CA ILE A 235 -6.93 -18.68 2.64
C ILE A 235 -6.46 -17.79 1.50
N THR A 236 -5.15 -17.58 1.35
CA THR A 236 -4.61 -16.75 0.26
C THR A 236 -4.92 -17.34 -1.12
N GLU A 237 -4.77 -18.66 -1.33
CA GLU A 237 -5.09 -19.32 -2.61
C GLU A 237 -6.59 -19.22 -2.96
N ALA A 238 -7.47 -19.31 -1.96
CA ALA A 238 -8.90 -19.11 -2.15
C ALA A 238 -9.28 -17.68 -2.60
N LEU A 239 -8.35 -16.73 -2.46
CA LEU A 239 -8.54 -15.32 -2.82
C LEU A 239 -7.82 -14.93 -4.12
N GLU A 240 -7.24 -15.88 -4.85
CA GLU A 240 -6.76 -15.66 -6.21
C GLU A 240 -7.87 -15.07 -7.11
N LEU A 241 -7.46 -14.24 -8.07
CA LEU A 241 -8.34 -13.44 -8.91
C LEU A 241 -9.34 -14.29 -9.71
N VAL A 242 -8.94 -15.50 -10.09
CA VAL A 242 -9.78 -16.47 -10.79
C VAL A 242 -10.07 -17.65 -9.87
N ASN A 243 -11.27 -17.68 -9.33
CA ASN A 243 -11.78 -18.80 -8.53
C ASN A 243 -13.22 -19.11 -8.92
N PHE A 244 -13.65 -20.36 -8.70
CA PHE A 244 -15.04 -20.75 -8.95
C PHE A 244 -15.96 -20.00 -7.97
N PRO A 245 -17.07 -19.39 -8.44
CA PRO A 245 -17.91 -18.53 -7.60
C PRO A 245 -18.63 -19.30 -6.49
N ILE A 246 -18.78 -20.62 -6.62
CA ILE A 246 -19.41 -21.47 -5.61
C ILE A 246 -18.33 -22.23 -4.84
N ILE A 247 -18.45 -22.30 -3.52
CA ILE A 247 -17.55 -23.09 -2.69
C ILE A 247 -17.98 -24.56 -2.80
N LEU A 248 -17.24 -25.34 -3.58
CA LEU A 248 -17.48 -26.79 -3.75
C LEU A 248 -16.46 -27.60 -2.94
N PRO A 249 -16.82 -28.76 -2.37
CA PRO A 249 -15.88 -29.63 -1.66
C PRO A 249 -14.60 -29.89 -2.46
N TYR A 250 -13.45 -29.90 -1.77
CA TYR A 250 -12.11 -30.14 -2.34
C TYR A 250 -11.60 -29.09 -3.32
N THR A 251 -12.24 -27.93 -3.43
CA THR A 251 -11.70 -26.78 -4.18
C THR A 251 -10.84 -25.87 -3.30
N LYS A 252 -10.00 -25.02 -3.92
CA LYS A 252 -9.21 -23.99 -3.21
C LYS A 252 -10.07 -23.16 -2.25
N THR A 253 -11.24 -22.71 -2.72
CA THR A 253 -12.17 -21.90 -1.92
C THR A 253 -12.78 -22.66 -0.76
N TRP A 254 -12.92 -23.99 -0.83
CA TRP A 254 -13.39 -24.83 0.27
C TRP A 254 -12.33 -25.02 1.36
N TYR A 255 -11.09 -25.29 0.97
CA TYR A 255 -9.96 -25.35 1.92
C TYR A 255 -9.75 -23.99 2.60
N GLY A 256 -9.77 -22.90 1.82
CA GLY A 256 -9.68 -21.54 2.36
C GLY A 256 -10.83 -21.20 3.32
N LYS A 257 -12.07 -21.61 3.02
CA LYS A 257 -13.20 -21.42 3.94
C LYS A 257 -13.03 -22.20 5.24
N LYS A 258 -12.59 -23.46 5.19
CA LYS A 258 -12.32 -24.27 6.38
C LYS A 258 -11.22 -23.65 7.25
N ALA A 259 -10.15 -23.17 6.62
CA ALA A 259 -9.07 -22.48 7.31
C ALA A 259 -9.56 -21.17 7.96
N ALA A 260 -10.33 -20.36 7.23
CA ALA A 260 -10.91 -19.12 7.75
C ALA A 260 -11.87 -19.37 8.93
N ASP A 261 -12.72 -20.41 8.84
CA ASP A 261 -13.64 -20.78 9.93
C ASP A 261 -12.89 -21.22 11.19
N MET A 262 -11.79 -21.96 11.02
CA MET A 262 -10.92 -22.35 12.13
C MET A 262 -10.28 -21.12 12.79
N VAL A 263 -9.74 -20.18 11.99
CA VAL A 263 -9.16 -18.93 12.52
C VAL A 263 -10.20 -18.10 13.27
N LEU A 264 -11.39 -17.92 12.69
CA LEU A 264 -12.48 -17.17 13.33
C LEU A 264 -12.93 -17.82 14.65
N ALA A 265 -12.97 -19.15 14.72
CA ALA A 265 -13.30 -19.88 15.93
C ALA A 265 -12.22 -19.66 17.02
N GLU A 266 -10.94 -19.75 16.68
CA GLU A 266 -9.85 -19.49 17.63
C GLU A 266 -9.84 -18.04 18.10
N PHE A 267 -10.08 -17.08 17.21
CA PHE A 267 -10.15 -15.67 17.57
C PHE A 267 -11.37 -15.32 18.41
N SER A 268 -12.50 -16.00 18.22
CA SER A 268 -13.69 -15.84 19.06
C SER A 268 -13.41 -16.31 20.49
N LYS A 269 -12.72 -17.46 20.64
CA LYS A 269 -12.27 -17.94 21.96
C LYS A 269 -11.29 -16.96 22.60
N ALA A 270 -10.38 -16.37 21.82
CA ALA A 270 -9.45 -15.36 22.31
C ALA A 270 -10.18 -14.09 22.78
N ALA A 271 -11.17 -13.62 22.01
CA ALA A 271 -11.99 -12.45 22.37
C ALA A 271 -12.73 -12.66 23.70
N ALA A 272 -13.33 -13.85 23.90
CA ALA A 272 -13.98 -14.19 25.16
C ALA A 272 -13.02 -14.14 26.35
N LYS A 273 -11.80 -14.69 26.20
CA LYS A 273 -10.75 -14.63 27.25
C LYS A 273 -10.29 -13.20 27.52
N SER A 274 -10.09 -12.39 26.48
CA SER A 274 -9.69 -10.98 26.60
C SER A 274 -10.76 -10.18 27.34
N LYS A 275 -12.05 -10.37 27.04
CA LYS A 275 -13.17 -9.74 27.77
C LYS A 275 -13.13 -10.00 29.27
N VAL A 276 -12.96 -11.26 29.66
CA VAL A 276 -12.86 -11.63 31.08
C VAL A 276 -11.66 -10.95 31.73
N ARG A 277 -10.49 -10.98 31.10
CA ARG A 277 -9.25 -10.40 31.64
C ARG A 277 -9.34 -8.87 31.75
N MET A 278 -9.85 -8.18 30.74
CA MET A 278 -9.98 -6.72 30.74
C MET A 278 -11.03 -6.24 31.73
N ALA A 279 -12.15 -6.97 31.88
CA ALA A 279 -13.15 -6.69 32.90
C ALA A 279 -12.56 -6.81 34.33
N ALA A 280 -11.66 -7.77 34.53
CA ALA A 280 -10.91 -7.95 35.79
C ALA A 280 -9.78 -6.92 36.01
N GLY A 281 -9.60 -5.94 35.12
CA GLY A 281 -8.59 -4.89 35.24
C GLY A 281 -7.18 -5.29 34.79
N GLY A 282 -7.06 -6.34 33.97
CA GLY A 282 -5.77 -6.72 33.38
C GLY A 282 -5.19 -5.65 32.45
N GLU A 283 -3.86 -5.64 32.33
CA GLU A 283 -3.14 -4.71 31.47
C GLU A 283 -3.25 -5.08 29.98
N VAL A 284 -3.27 -4.05 29.12
CA VAL A 284 -3.32 -4.20 27.67
C VAL A 284 -1.99 -4.72 27.16
N SER A 285 -2.03 -5.87 26.46
CA SER A 285 -0.82 -6.50 25.88
C SER A 285 -0.90 -6.74 24.38
N CYS A 286 -2.08 -6.56 23.76
CA CYS A 286 -2.31 -6.77 22.33
C CYS A 286 -3.46 -5.87 21.83
N ILE A 287 -3.65 -5.82 20.51
CA ILE A 287 -4.73 -5.04 19.88
C ILE A 287 -6.10 -5.45 20.41
N MET A 288 -6.36 -6.75 20.53
CA MET A 288 -7.62 -7.28 21.06
C MET A 288 -7.89 -6.77 22.47
N ASP A 289 -6.90 -6.78 23.36
CA ASP A 289 -7.03 -6.21 24.70
C ASP A 289 -7.34 -4.72 24.67
N GLY A 290 -6.63 -3.94 23.84
CA GLY A 290 -6.84 -2.50 23.75
C GLY A 290 -8.25 -2.14 23.28
N TRP A 291 -8.79 -2.93 22.35
CA TRP A 291 -10.13 -2.72 21.85
C TRP A 291 -11.21 -3.14 22.85
N VAL A 292 -11.05 -4.31 23.47
CA VAL A 292 -11.92 -4.78 24.55
C VAL A 292 -11.90 -3.82 25.73
N LYS A 293 -10.73 -3.29 26.12
CA LYS A 293 -10.59 -2.29 27.18
C LYS A 293 -11.41 -1.04 26.87
N SER A 294 -11.36 -0.56 25.63
CA SER A 294 -12.16 0.59 25.18
C SER A 294 -13.67 0.32 25.27
N MET A 295 -14.12 -0.92 25.02
CA MET A 295 -15.51 -1.33 25.23
C MET A 295 -15.89 -1.37 26.71
N VAL A 296 -15.03 -1.95 27.56
CA VAL A 296 -15.22 -1.99 29.02
C VAL A 296 -15.33 -0.59 29.61
N ASP A 297 -14.47 0.34 29.18
CA ASP A 297 -14.51 1.73 29.63
C ASP A 297 -15.79 2.43 29.17
N SER A 298 -16.22 2.19 27.93
CA SER A 298 -17.49 2.72 27.40
C SER A 298 -18.71 2.15 28.12
N ALA A 299 -18.67 0.89 28.57
CA ALA A 299 -19.71 0.29 29.39
C ALA A 299 -19.75 0.90 30.80
N ARG A 300 -18.59 1.05 31.45
CA ARG A 300 -18.48 1.70 32.78
C ARG A 300 -19.02 3.13 32.75
N TRP A 301 -18.66 3.90 31.73
CA TRP A 301 -19.17 5.25 31.57
C TRP A 301 -20.70 5.29 31.39
N ARG A 302 -21.27 4.38 30.57
CA ARG A 302 -22.75 4.26 30.44
C ARG A 302 -23.43 3.96 31.78
N GLU A 303 -22.84 3.10 32.59
CA GLU A 303 -23.36 2.79 33.93
C GLU A 303 -23.24 3.96 34.91
N ALA A 304 -22.13 4.70 34.85
CA ALA A 304 -21.91 5.90 35.66
C ALA A 304 -22.91 7.02 35.30
N GLU A 305 -23.09 7.26 33.99
CA GLU A 305 -24.07 8.22 33.47
C GLU A 305 -25.50 7.86 33.91
N ALA A 306 -25.89 6.58 33.81
CA ALA A 306 -27.19 6.10 34.28
C ALA A 306 -27.41 6.27 35.80
N LYS A 307 -26.32 6.30 36.59
CA LYS A 307 -26.34 6.56 38.04
C LYS A 307 -26.24 8.05 38.37
N GLY A 308 -26.17 8.94 37.38
CA GLY A 308 -26.03 10.38 37.56
C GLY A 308 -24.63 10.81 38.02
N LEU A 309 -23.61 9.97 37.85
CA LEU A 309 -22.22 10.29 38.15
C LEU A 309 -21.60 11.07 36.99
N LYS A 310 -20.82 12.11 37.30
CA LYS A 310 -20.06 12.87 36.31
C LYS A 310 -18.69 12.23 36.13
N GLU A 311 -18.55 11.43 35.08
CA GLU A 311 -17.27 10.87 34.62
C GLU A 311 -16.96 11.36 33.20
N ASP A 312 -15.66 11.49 32.90
CA ASP A 312 -15.21 11.88 31.56
C ASP A 312 -15.54 10.78 30.55
N LYS A 313 -16.16 11.20 29.43
CA LYS A 313 -16.56 10.26 28.37
C LYS A 313 -15.31 9.65 27.70
N PRO A 314 -15.20 8.31 27.66
CA PRO A 314 -14.05 7.67 27.04
C PRO A 314 -14.02 7.95 25.53
N THR A 315 -12.81 8.14 25.00
CA THR A 315 -12.57 8.33 23.58
C THR A 315 -11.55 7.28 23.10
N PRO A 316 -11.92 6.37 22.17
CA PRO A 316 -13.21 6.29 21.48
C PRO A 316 -14.32 5.74 22.39
N PHE A 317 -15.54 6.28 22.21
CA PHE A 317 -16.75 5.71 22.80
C PHE A 317 -17.28 4.60 21.90
N LEU A 318 -17.34 3.38 22.42
CA LEU A 318 -17.67 2.18 21.66
C LEU A 318 -18.95 1.52 22.18
N ARG A 319 -19.72 0.94 21.25
CA ARG A 319 -20.71 -0.08 21.59
C ARG A 319 -20.02 -1.38 21.99
N ASP A 320 -20.78 -2.27 22.61
CA ASP A 320 -20.33 -3.64 22.85
C ASP A 320 -20.36 -4.42 21.54
N PHE A 321 -19.24 -5.11 21.24
CA PHE A 321 -19.12 -6.02 20.12
C PHE A 321 -19.15 -7.46 20.61
N THR A 322 -19.78 -8.34 19.84
CA THR A 322 -19.76 -9.79 20.09
C THR A 322 -18.37 -10.37 19.88
N ASP A 323 -18.10 -11.56 20.45
CA ASP A 323 -16.81 -12.24 20.27
C ASP A 323 -16.52 -12.52 18.80
N TYR A 324 -17.57 -12.83 18.03
CA TYR A 324 -17.46 -13.07 16.60
C TYR A 324 -17.17 -11.79 15.80
N GLU A 325 -17.81 -10.65 16.11
CA GLU A 325 -17.46 -9.37 15.47
C GLU A 325 -16.01 -8.95 15.77
N ILE A 326 -15.54 -9.23 16.99
CA ILE A 326 -14.14 -8.99 17.36
C ILE A 326 -13.23 -9.89 16.53
N ALA A 327 -13.54 -11.18 16.46
CA ALA A 327 -12.80 -12.16 15.68
C ALA A 327 -12.73 -11.80 14.20
N GLN A 328 -13.86 -11.40 13.60
CA GLN A 328 -13.94 -10.94 12.21
C GLN A 328 -13.04 -9.74 11.96
N THR A 329 -13.06 -8.76 12.85
CA THR A 329 -12.25 -7.54 12.73
C THR A 329 -10.76 -7.88 12.85
N VAL A 330 -10.36 -8.66 13.86
CA VAL A 330 -8.95 -9.04 14.04
C VAL A 330 -8.47 -9.96 12.91
N PHE A 331 -9.33 -10.82 12.39
CA PHE A 331 -9.01 -11.62 11.20
C PHE A 331 -8.77 -10.76 9.97
N THR A 332 -9.42 -9.59 9.83
CA THR A 332 -9.07 -8.64 8.75
C THR A 332 -7.68 -8.02 8.90
N PHE A 333 -7.20 -7.81 10.13
CA PHE A 333 -5.84 -7.32 10.35
C PHE A 333 -4.81 -8.37 9.96
N LEU A 334 -5.05 -9.64 10.32
CA LEU A 334 -4.23 -10.75 9.84
C LEU A 334 -4.29 -10.85 8.31
N PHE A 335 -5.50 -10.76 7.74
CA PHE A 335 -5.73 -10.76 6.29
C PHE A 335 -4.84 -9.75 5.55
N ALA A 336 -4.88 -8.49 6.00
CA ALA A 336 -4.17 -7.39 5.35
C ALA A 336 -2.65 -7.41 5.60
N SER A 337 -2.21 -7.84 6.78
CA SER A 337 -0.80 -7.75 7.19
C SER A 337 0.06 -8.92 6.71
N GLN A 338 -0.51 -10.12 6.62
CA GLN A 338 0.27 -11.35 6.47
C GLN A 338 1.07 -11.40 5.18
N ASP A 339 0.41 -11.33 4.02
CA ASP A 339 1.09 -11.43 2.72
C ASP A 339 1.92 -10.17 2.41
N ALA A 340 1.49 -8.99 2.91
CA ALA A 340 2.18 -7.72 2.71
C ALA A 340 3.52 -7.67 3.47
N THR A 341 3.50 -7.99 4.76
CA THR A 341 4.70 -7.91 5.60
C THR A 341 5.64 -9.06 5.33
N SER A 342 5.14 -10.26 4.99
CA SER A 342 5.97 -11.39 4.55
C SER A 342 6.73 -11.07 3.27
N SER A 343 6.09 -10.39 2.31
CA SER A 343 6.71 -9.91 1.08
C SER A 343 7.83 -8.91 1.38
N ALA A 344 7.55 -7.90 2.18
CA ALA A 344 8.55 -6.91 2.59
C ALA A 344 9.74 -7.58 3.31
N ALA A 345 9.48 -8.42 4.31
CA ALA A 345 10.54 -9.14 5.03
C ALA A 345 11.42 -9.97 4.09
N THR A 346 10.80 -10.71 3.15
CA THR A 346 11.53 -11.53 2.16
C THR A 346 12.48 -10.67 1.32
N TRP A 347 12.00 -9.56 0.74
CA TRP A 347 12.82 -8.66 -0.05
C TRP A 347 13.90 -7.96 0.77
N LEU A 348 13.60 -7.62 2.03
CA LEU A 348 14.52 -6.91 2.90
C LEU A 348 15.73 -7.78 3.26
N PHE A 349 15.51 -9.04 3.63
CA PHE A 349 16.59 -9.99 3.89
C PHE A 349 17.43 -10.27 2.63
N GLN A 350 16.80 -10.38 1.47
CA GLN A 350 17.50 -10.54 0.18
C GLN A 350 18.40 -9.34 -0.12
N ILE A 351 17.85 -8.12 -0.06
CA ILE A 351 18.58 -6.89 -0.38
C ILE A 351 19.73 -6.67 0.61
N MET A 352 19.49 -6.85 1.91
CA MET A 352 20.54 -6.67 2.92
C MET A 352 21.66 -7.71 2.78
N ALA A 353 21.37 -8.93 2.31
CA ALA A 353 22.40 -9.91 1.98
C ALA A 353 23.23 -9.50 0.75
N GLN A 354 22.61 -8.83 -0.22
CA GLN A 354 23.26 -8.32 -1.43
C GLN A 354 23.95 -6.96 -1.21
N ARG A 355 23.67 -6.29 -0.09
CA ARG A 355 24.19 -4.96 0.28
C ARG A 355 24.79 -4.98 1.69
N PRO A 356 25.97 -5.61 1.87
CA PRO A 356 26.65 -5.64 3.17
C PRO A 356 26.90 -4.24 3.74
N ASP A 357 27.14 -3.24 2.88
CA ASP A 357 27.29 -1.84 3.27
C ASP A 357 26.05 -1.27 4.00
N VAL A 358 24.85 -1.67 3.55
CA VAL A 358 23.60 -1.29 4.19
C VAL A 358 23.38 -2.07 5.47
N LEU A 359 23.63 -3.39 5.45
CA LEU A 359 23.51 -4.27 6.62
C LEU A 359 24.43 -3.84 7.76
N ASP A 360 25.68 -3.49 7.47
CA ASP A 360 26.67 -3.10 8.49
C ASP A 360 26.28 -1.78 9.18
N ARG A 361 25.73 -0.80 8.44
CA ARG A 361 25.23 0.45 9.02
C ARG A 361 23.98 0.26 9.86
N VAL A 362 23.05 -0.60 9.42
CA VAL A 362 21.89 -0.99 10.24
C VAL A 362 22.38 -1.64 11.53
N ARG A 363 23.35 -2.55 11.45
CA ARG A 363 23.93 -3.24 12.60
C ARG A 363 24.58 -2.26 13.57
N GLU A 364 25.37 -1.31 13.08
CA GLU A 364 26.01 -0.27 13.88
C GLU A 364 24.97 0.60 14.62
N GLU A 365 23.96 1.11 13.92
CA GLU A 365 22.89 1.91 14.52
C GLU A 365 22.14 1.11 15.60
N ASN A 366 21.80 -0.16 15.32
CA ASN A 366 21.07 -1.02 16.23
C ASN A 366 21.88 -1.44 17.47
N LEU A 367 23.20 -1.61 17.32
CA LEU A 367 24.10 -1.89 18.44
C LEU A 367 24.23 -0.65 19.34
N LYS A 368 24.34 0.54 18.73
CA LYS A 368 24.46 1.80 19.45
C LYS A 368 23.22 2.09 20.30
N VAL A 369 22.02 1.94 19.72
CA VAL A 369 20.74 2.16 20.44
C VAL A 369 20.59 1.20 21.63
N ARG A 370 21.18 0.01 21.54
CA ARG A 370 21.18 -0.98 22.63
C ARG A 370 22.38 -0.89 23.57
N ASN A 371 23.13 0.22 23.53
CA ASN A 371 24.32 0.44 24.36
C ASN A 371 25.34 -0.72 24.31
N GLY A 372 25.47 -1.38 23.16
CA GLY A 372 26.38 -2.51 22.95
C GLY A 372 25.83 -3.88 23.34
N ASP A 373 24.66 -3.99 23.98
CA ASP A 373 24.04 -5.27 24.30
C ASP A 373 23.14 -5.76 23.16
N ILE A 374 23.59 -6.77 22.43
CA ILE A 374 22.84 -7.33 21.29
C ILE A 374 21.50 -7.97 21.67
N HIS A 375 21.27 -8.24 22.97
CA HIS A 375 20.06 -8.86 23.48
C HIS A 375 19.14 -7.87 24.22
N ALA A 376 19.55 -6.62 24.40
CA ALA A 376 18.72 -5.63 25.08
C ALA A 376 17.42 -5.37 24.28
N PRO A 377 16.28 -5.30 24.98
CA PRO A 377 15.02 -4.88 24.35
C PRO A 377 15.12 -3.42 23.93
N VAL A 378 14.25 -3.02 23.01
CA VAL A 378 14.13 -1.64 22.55
C VAL A 378 12.81 -1.02 22.99
N THR A 379 12.83 0.29 23.21
CA THR A 379 11.64 1.11 23.41
C THR A 379 11.09 1.65 22.09
N MET A 380 9.92 2.30 22.12
CA MET A 380 9.44 3.03 20.94
C MET A 380 10.33 4.22 20.58
N ASP A 381 10.92 4.90 21.57
CA ASP A 381 11.86 6.00 21.33
C ASP A 381 13.13 5.50 20.63
N ASP A 382 13.63 4.33 21.05
CA ASP A 382 14.75 3.65 20.41
C ASP A 382 14.44 3.37 18.93
N LEU A 383 13.30 2.75 18.63
CA LEU A 383 12.87 2.48 17.25
C LEU A 383 12.70 3.76 16.41
N GLU A 384 12.16 4.82 17.00
CA GLU A 384 12.01 6.12 16.34
C GLU A 384 13.38 6.76 16.03
N SER A 385 14.36 6.57 16.92
CA SER A 385 15.73 7.08 16.78
C SER A 385 16.56 6.35 15.72
N MET A 386 16.16 5.13 15.31
CA MET A 386 16.84 4.33 14.26
C MET A 386 16.56 4.88 12.85
N THR A 387 16.97 6.13 12.62
CA THR A 387 16.72 6.90 11.39
C THR A 387 17.19 6.20 10.13
N TYR A 388 18.38 5.57 10.14
CA TYR A 388 18.90 4.86 8.97
C TYR A 388 18.16 3.55 8.72
N THR A 389 17.92 2.76 9.76
CA THR A 389 17.13 1.52 9.69
C THR A 389 15.73 1.79 9.13
N ARG A 390 15.07 2.87 9.60
CA ARG A 390 13.76 3.29 9.10
C ARG A 390 13.83 3.76 7.64
N ALA A 391 14.90 4.46 7.23
CA ALA A 391 15.13 4.83 5.84
C ALA A 391 15.32 3.59 4.93
N VAL A 392 16.01 2.55 5.40
CA VAL A 392 16.17 1.27 4.70
C VAL A 392 14.82 0.57 4.49
N VAL A 393 14.00 0.48 5.54
CA VAL A 393 12.64 -0.09 5.44
C VAL A 393 11.77 0.73 4.48
N ARG A 394 11.87 2.06 4.55
CA ARG A 394 11.10 2.93 3.66
C ARG A 394 11.54 2.77 2.20
N GLU A 395 12.84 2.78 1.93
CA GLU A 395 13.35 2.57 0.57
C GLU A 395 12.97 1.19 0.04
N LEU A 396 12.95 0.16 0.88
CA LEU A 396 12.46 -1.16 0.48
C LEU A 396 11.02 -1.08 0.02
N LEU A 397 10.15 -0.47 0.81
CA LEU A 397 8.73 -0.38 0.46
C LEU A 397 8.51 0.47 -0.80
N ARG A 398 9.41 1.41 -1.12
CA ARG A 398 9.42 2.12 -2.41
C ARG A 398 9.82 1.19 -3.56
N TYR A 399 10.93 0.49 -3.36
CA TYR A 399 11.65 -0.26 -4.39
C TYR A 399 10.98 -1.62 -4.69
N ARG A 400 10.41 -2.27 -3.68
CA ARG A 400 9.66 -3.53 -3.76
C ARG A 400 8.37 -3.41 -2.91
N PRO A 401 7.40 -2.59 -3.34
CA PRO A 401 6.13 -2.41 -2.62
C PRO A 401 5.33 -3.71 -2.63
N PRO A 402 4.87 -4.24 -1.48
CA PRO A 402 4.12 -5.49 -1.46
C PRO A 402 2.86 -5.46 -2.33
N VAL A 403 2.12 -4.35 -2.30
CA VAL A 403 0.88 -4.15 -3.06
C VAL A 403 1.14 -3.20 -4.22
N LEU A 404 0.90 -3.68 -5.45
CA LEU A 404 1.14 -2.93 -6.69
C LEU A 404 -0.06 -2.08 -7.14
N MET A 405 -1.27 -2.52 -6.80
CA MET A 405 -2.52 -1.94 -7.26
C MET A 405 -3.68 -2.35 -6.34
N VAL A 406 -4.74 -1.54 -6.30
CA VAL A 406 -5.90 -1.80 -5.43
C VAL A 406 -7.18 -1.71 -6.26
N PRO A 407 -7.98 -2.78 -6.41
CA PRO A 407 -9.20 -2.73 -7.21
C PRO A 407 -10.33 -1.94 -6.54
N TYR A 408 -10.98 -1.08 -7.31
CA TYR A 408 -12.20 -0.35 -6.95
C TYR A 408 -13.32 -0.67 -7.95
N VAL A 409 -14.57 -0.45 -7.54
CA VAL A 409 -15.74 -0.48 -8.45
C VAL A 409 -16.42 0.89 -8.49
N ALA A 410 -16.78 1.33 -9.69
CA ALA A 410 -17.51 2.57 -9.91
C ALA A 410 -19.00 2.41 -9.50
N LYS A 411 -19.40 3.12 -8.45
CA LYS A 411 -20.79 3.15 -7.94
C LYS A 411 -21.72 3.94 -8.84
N LYS A 412 -21.17 4.93 -9.53
CA LYS A 412 -21.80 5.79 -10.53
C LYS A 412 -20.77 6.15 -11.60
N ALA A 413 -21.22 6.78 -12.68
CA ALA A 413 -20.32 7.28 -13.72
C ALA A 413 -19.25 8.19 -13.08
N PHE A 414 -17.97 7.86 -13.28
CA PHE A 414 -16.85 8.52 -12.61
C PHE A 414 -15.98 9.27 -13.62
N PRO A 415 -16.03 10.63 -13.66
CA PRO A 415 -15.24 11.44 -14.56
C PRO A 415 -13.78 11.47 -14.08
N ILE A 416 -13.05 10.41 -14.41
CA ILE A 416 -11.65 10.25 -13.99
C ILE A 416 -10.73 11.25 -14.71
N THR A 417 -11.06 11.62 -15.94
CA THR A 417 -10.41 12.71 -16.71
C THR A 417 -11.48 13.55 -17.39
N ASP A 418 -11.11 14.71 -17.93
CA ASP A 418 -12.03 15.57 -18.68
C ASP A 418 -12.54 14.89 -19.97
N SER A 419 -11.74 13.99 -20.53
CA SER A 419 -12.05 13.28 -21.79
C SER A 419 -12.66 11.89 -21.61
N TYR A 420 -12.69 11.34 -20.39
CA TYR A 420 -13.13 9.97 -20.18
C TYR A 420 -13.82 9.77 -18.83
N THR A 421 -14.99 9.14 -18.89
CA THR A 421 -15.81 8.79 -17.74
C THR A 421 -15.90 7.27 -17.60
N VAL A 422 -15.46 6.74 -16.47
CA VAL A 422 -15.62 5.32 -16.16
C VAL A 422 -17.11 5.01 -15.98
N PRO A 423 -17.65 3.99 -16.68
CA PRO A 423 -19.06 3.64 -16.54
C PRO A 423 -19.37 3.00 -15.18
N LYS A 424 -20.59 3.20 -14.68
CA LYS A 424 -21.09 2.54 -13.47
C LYS A 424 -20.93 1.02 -13.58
N GLY A 425 -20.47 0.39 -12.52
CA GLY A 425 -20.25 -1.06 -12.43
C GLY A 425 -18.92 -1.53 -13.01
N ALA A 426 -18.18 -0.68 -13.74
CA ALA A 426 -16.82 -1.01 -14.15
C ALA A 426 -15.85 -1.01 -12.95
N MET A 427 -14.82 -1.84 -13.08
CA MET A 427 -13.71 -1.86 -12.15
C MET A 427 -12.71 -0.77 -12.52
N VAL A 428 -12.17 -0.06 -11.54
CA VAL A 428 -11.09 0.90 -11.69
C VAL A 428 -9.91 0.44 -10.85
N ILE A 429 -8.75 0.26 -11.46
CA ILE A 429 -7.56 -0.28 -10.81
C ILE A 429 -6.45 0.78 -10.85
N PRO A 430 -6.32 1.62 -9.81
CA PRO A 430 -5.16 2.47 -9.61
C PRO A 430 -3.92 1.67 -9.26
N THR A 431 -2.80 1.97 -9.92
CA THR A 431 -1.48 1.45 -9.55
C THR A 431 -0.81 2.35 -8.50
N THR A 432 -0.18 1.74 -7.52
CA THR A 432 0.74 2.42 -6.58
C THR A 432 2.18 2.34 -7.10
N TYR A 433 2.50 1.34 -7.90
CA TYR A 433 3.87 1.03 -8.33
C TYR A 433 4.55 2.16 -9.10
N MET A 434 3.84 2.76 -10.06
CA MET A 434 4.40 3.84 -10.90
C MET A 434 4.68 5.10 -10.11
N SER A 435 3.84 5.43 -9.12
CA SER A 435 4.05 6.61 -8.27
C SER A 435 5.35 6.52 -7.46
N LEU A 436 5.77 5.31 -7.10
CA LEU A 436 6.99 5.02 -6.34
C LEU A 436 8.26 4.97 -7.21
N ARG A 437 8.11 5.22 -8.51
CA ARG A 437 9.18 5.21 -9.54
C ARG A 437 9.17 6.45 -10.41
N ASP A 438 8.48 7.48 -9.97
CA ASP A 438 8.45 8.76 -10.66
C ASP A 438 9.87 9.36 -10.69
N PRO A 439 10.52 9.47 -11.87
CA PRO A 439 11.89 9.96 -11.97
C PRO A 439 12.01 11.45 -11.60
N ASP A 440 10.91 12.20 -11.62
CA ASP A 440 10.90 13.60 -11.19
C ASP A 440 11.05 13.69 -9.67
N VAL A 441 10.69 12.64 -8.94
CA VAL A 441 10.81 12.55 -7.47
C VAL A 441 12.04 11.74 -7.08
N TYR A 442 12.14 10.52 -7.58
CA TYR A 442 13.19 9.55 -7.24
C TYR A 442 14.18 9.45 -8.40
N GLU A 443 15.32 10.13 -8.29
CA GLU A 443 16.45 9.92 -9.21
C GLU A 443 16.81 8.43 -9.25
N ASN A 444 17.22 7.86 -10.39
CA ASN A 444 17.46 6.41 -10.56
C ASN A 444 16.44 5.52 -9.80
N PRO A 445 15.14 5.57 -10.17
CA PRO A 445 14.07 4.97 -9.38
C PRO A 445 14.17 3.43 -9.27
N ASP A 446 14.91 2.80 -10.18
CA ASP A 446 15.15 1.36 -10.20
C ASP A 446 16.41 0.94 -9.43
N GLU A 447 17.06 1.85 -8.71
CA GLU A 447 18.15 1.55 -7.77
C GLU A 447 17.63 1.59 -6.33
N PHE A 448 18.07 0.62 -5.52
CA PHE A 448 17.84 0.64 -4.08
C PHE A 448 18.86 1.54 -3.38
N ASN A 449 18.40 2.69 -2.88
CA ASN A 449 19.23 3.69 -2.22
C ASN A 449 18.55 4.30 -0.98
N PRO A 450 18.87 3.81 0.24
CA PRO A 450 18.34 4.35 1.49
C PRO A 450 18.68 5.83 1.73
N GLU A 451 19.77 6.34 1.14
CA GLU A 451 20.21 7.73 1.33
C GLU A 451 19.14 8.74 0.89
N ARG A 452 18.26 8.37 -0.03
CA ARG A 452 17.14 9.22 -0.47
C ARG A 452 16.25 9.69 0.69
N TYR A 453 16.07 8.82 1.68
CA TYR A 453 15.27 9.11 2.87
C TYR A 453 16.12 9.44 4.10
N TYR A 454 17.38 9.03 4.13
CA TYR A 454 18.28 9.28 5.27
C TYR A 454 18.93 10.67 5.22
N THR A 455 19.55 11.03 4.10
CA THR A 455 20.23 12.32 3.89
C THR A 455 19.58 13.19 2.82
N GLY A 456 18.73 12.59 1.97
CA GLY A 456 18.02 13.26 0.89
C GLY A 456 16.66 13.84 1.28
N ASP A 457 15.92 14.31 0.28
CA ASP A 457 14.65 15.03 0.41
C ASP A 457 13.43 14.20 -0.04
N ALA A 458 13.59 12.88 -0.23
CA ALA A 458 12.55 12.05 -0.82
C ALA A 458 11.28 11.92 0.05
N GLU A 459 11.38 12.19 1.35
CA GLU A 459 10.23 12.32 2.25
C GLU A 459 9.34 13.50 1.83
N GLU A 460 9.94 14.67 1.64
CA GLU A 460 9.23 15.92 1.33
C GLU A 460 8.80 15.94 -0.15
N LYS A 461 9.76 15.71 -1.05
CA LYS A 461 9.54 15.73 -2.50
C LYS A 461 8.59 14.63 -2.95
N GLY A 462 8.63 13.48 -2.28
CA GLY A 462 7.85 12.30 -2.59
C GLY A 462 6.54 12.15 -1.81
N ALA A 463 6.13 13.14 -1.00
CA ALA A 463 4.95 13.02 -0.13
C ALA A 463 3.67 12.63 -0.89
N LYS A 464 3.45 13.16 -2.11
CA LYS A 464 2.29 12.80 -2.93
C LYS A 464 2.45 11.46 -3.67
N ASN A 465 3.69 11.01 -3.84
CA ASN A 465 4.09 9.82 -4.58
C ASN A 465 4.18 8.57 -3.69
N TRP A 466 4.32 8.76 -2.38
CA TRP A 466 4.37 7.69 -1.40
C TRP A 466 3.00 7.03 -1.17
N LEU A 467 2.55 6.23 -2.15
CA LEU A 467 1.26 5.55 -2.12
C LEU A 467 1.33 4.08 -1.65
N VAL A 468 2.43 3.65 -1.02
CA VAL A 468 2.59 2.29 -0.48
C VAL A 468 1.42 1.88 0.41
N PHE A 469 0.96 2.80 1.25
CA PHE A 469 -0.13 2.60 2.19
C PHE A 469 -1.48 3.16 1.69
N GLY A 470 -1.55 3.59 0.43
CA GLY A 470 -2.71 4.27 -0.14
C GLY A 470 -2.91 5.69 0.40
N THR A 471 -4.08 6.26 0.13
CA THR A 471 -4.53 7.57 0.64
C THR A 471 -6.07 7.58 0.67
N GLY A 472 -6.69 8.68 1.13
CA GLY A 472 -8.14 8.79 1.25
C GLY A 472 -8.73 7.91 2.36
N PRO A 473 -10.06 7.72 2.39
CA PRO A 473 -10.75 7.09 3.53
C PRO A 473 -10.33 5.65 3.85
N HIS A 474 -9.79 4.93 2.85
CA HIS A 474 -9.35 3.54 2.97
C HIS A 474 -7.83 3.38 3.07
N TYR A 475 -7.09 4.42 3.47
CA TYR A 475 -5.64 4.31 3.70
C TYR A 475 -5.31 3.23 4.75
N CYS A 476 -4.09 2.68 4.72
CA CYS A 476 -3.70 1.60 5.61
C CYS A 476 -3.75 2.02 7.08
N LEU A 477 -4.54 1.32 7.90
CA LEU A 477 -4.65 1.56 9.33
C LEU A 477 -3.35 1.18 10.07
N GLY A 478 -2.67 0.12 9.62
CA GLY A 478 -1.48 -0.44 10.24
C GLY A 478 -0.15 0.11 9.71
N GLN A 479 -0.10 1.29 9.07
CA GLN A 479 1.12 1.79 8.43
C GLN A 479 2.30 1.92 9.41
N HIS A 480 2.07 2.46 10.60
CA HIS A 480 3.11 2.64 11.61
C HIS A 480 3.54 1.30 12.19
N TYR A 481 2.57 0.42 12.47
CA TYR A 481 2.84 -0.96 12.88
C TYR A 481 3.75 -1.67 11.87
N ALA A 482 3.41 -1.65 10.58
CA ALA A 482 4.20 -2.34 9.55
C ALA A 482 5.63 -1.79 9.46
N MET A 483 5.78 -0.46 9.44
CA MET A 483 7.10 0.20 9.38
C MET A 483 7.97 -0.15 10.59
N PHE A 484 7.43 -0.04 11.81
CA PHE A 484 8.18 -0.34 13.02
C PHE A 484 8.45 -1.83 13.20
N ASN A 485 7.50 -2.69 12.85
CA ASN A 485 7.66 -4.14 12.89
C ASN A 485 8.79 -4.60 11.95
N LEU A 486 8.86 -4.05 10.73
CA LEU A 486 9.97 -4.34 9.80
C LEU A 486 11.31 -3.78 10.29
N ALA A 487 11.32 -2.56 10.85
CA ALA A 487 12.53 -1.96 11.41
C ALA A 487 13.07 -2.78 12.60
N LEU A 488 12.20 -3.17 13.52
CA LEU A 488 12.51 -4.03 14.66
C LEU A 488 13.06 -5.38 14.19
N MET A 489 12.37 -6.03 13.24
CA MET A 489 12.76 -7.33 12.70
C MET A 489 14.19 -7.29 12.18
N ILE A 490 14.50 -6.33 11.30
CA ILE A 490 15.80 -6.33 10.62
C ILE A 490 16.91 -5.74 11.47
N GLY A 491 16.57 -4.82 12.38
CA GLY A 491 17.50 -4.30 13.36
C GLY A 491 17.99 -5.42 14.28
N LYS A 492 17.06 -6.20 14.83
CA LYS A 492 17.37 -7.35 15.69
C LYS A 492 18.03 -8.50 14.90
N ALA A 493 17.57 -8.80 13.68
CA ALA A 493 18.22 -9.78 12.81
C ALA A 493 19.67 -9.41 12.49
N SER A 494 19.96 -8.13 12.23
CA SER A 494 21.31 -7.66 11.91
C SER A 494 22.32 -7.93 13.04
N LEU A 495 21.86 -7.94 14.29
CA LEU A 495 22.69 -8.20 15.47
C LEU A 495 22.82 -9.70 15.76
N LEU A 496 21.74 -10.47 15.59
CA LEU A 496 21.68 -11.87 16.03
C LEU A 496 22.04 -12.88 14.94
N LEU A 497 21.95 -12.48 13.67
CA LEU A 497 22.16 -13.35 12.53
C LEU A 497 23.27 -12.81 11.62
N ASP A 498 24.04 -13.74 11.07
CA ASP A 498 24.78 -13.56 9.82
C ASP A 498 24.02 -14.37 8.75
N TRP A 499 23.73 -13.81 7.57
CA TRP A 499 23.08 -14.58 6.51
C TRP A 499 23.68 -14.30 5.14
N THR A 500 23.72 -15.33 4.30
CA THR A 500 24.18 -15.24 2.92
C THR A 500 23.04 -15.57 1.97
N HIS A 501 22.86 -14.75 0.93
CA HIS A 501 21.95 -15.04 -0.17
C HIS A 501 22.68 -15.81 -1.26
N HIS A 502 22.08 -16.91 -1.72
CA HIS A 502 22.58 -17.71 -2.83
C HIS A 502 21.71 -17.43 -4.06
N PRO A 503 22.09 -16.43 -4.89
CA PRO A 503 21.25 -15.98 -5.97
C PRO A 503 21.06 -17.08 -7.03
N THR A 504 19.84 -17.16 -7.54
CA THR A 504 19.48 -17.97 -8.69
C THR A 504 18.97 -17.06 -9.81
N PRO A 505 18.87 -17.53 -11.07
CA PRO A 505 18.26 -16.72 -12.14
C PRO A 505 16.85 -16.21 -11.80
N LEU A 506 16.13 -16.91 -10.92
CA LEU A 506 14.77 -16.56 -10.49
C LEU A 506 14.73 -15.61 -9.27
N SER A 507 15.86 -15.22 -8.70
CA SER A 507 15.89 -14.46 -7.44
C SER A 507 15.47 -13.01 -7.57
N GLU A 508 15.66 -12.41 -8.75
CA GLU A 508 15.18 -11.04 -9.04
C GLU A 508 13.86 -11.02 -9.80
N GLU A 509 13.37 -12.18 -10.27
CA GLU A 509 12.10 -12.27 -10.98
C GLU A 509 10.92 -12.11 -10.00
N ILE A 510 10.02 -11.18 -10.31
CA ILE A 510 8.85 -10.91 -9.49
C ILE A 510 7.77 -11.95 -9.77
N LYS A 511 7.36 -12.69 -8.73
CA LYS A 511 6.13 -13.47 -8.70
C LYS A 511 5.00 -12.58 -8.18
N VAL A 512 3.94 -12.44 -8.96
CA VAL A 512 2.70 -11.79 -8.50
C VAL A 512 1.79 -12.85 -7.92
N PHE A 513 1.43 -12.69 -6.65
CA PHE A 513 0.41 -13.49 -5.96
C PHE A 513 -0.62 -12.52 -5.35
N ALA A 514 -0.96 -12.63 -4.06
CA ALA A 514 -1.63 -11.55 -3.33
C ALA A 514 -0.77 -10.28 -3.25
N THR A 515 0.55 -10.47 -3.16
CA THR A 515 1.59 -9.43 -3.14
C THR A 515 2.76 -9.86 -4.03
N ILE A 516 3.82 -9.07 -4.11
CA ILE A 516 5.02 -9.44 -4.87
C ILE A 516 6.06 -10.20 -4.04
N PHE A 517 6.57 -11.30 -4.55
CA PHE A 517 7.68 -12.05 -3.94
C PHE A 517 8.76 -12.32 -4.99
N PRO A 518 10.02 -12.56 -4.58
CA PRO A 518 10.98 -13.17 -5.49
C PRO A 518 10.49 -14.58 -5.85
N LYS A 519 10.62 -15.00 -7.13
CA LYS A 519 10.24 -16.36 -7.55
C LYS A 519 11.04 -17.43 -6.79
N ARG A 520 12.28 -17.13 -6.39
CA ARG A 520 13.09 -18.01 -5.52
C ARG A 520 14.06 -17.22 -4.65
N LEU A 521 13.90 -17.32 -3.34
CA LEU A 521 14.88 -16.84 -2.36
C LEU A 521 15.47 -18.03 -1.58
N ALA A 522 16.80 -18.22 -1.70
CA ALA A 522 17.55 -19.21 -0.92
C ALA A 522 18.58 -18.50 -0.03
N ILE A 523 18.41 -18.59 1.29
CA ILE A 523 19.34 -17.98 2.25
C ILE A 523 19.91 -19.04 3.20
N HIS A 524 21.05 -18.70 3.80
CA HIS A 524 21.77 -19.51 4.77
C HIS A 524 22.05 -18.68 6.02
N PRO A 525 21.11 -18.60 6.98
CA PRO A 525 21.31 -17.90 8.25
C PRO A 525 22.12 -18.73 9.26
N THR A 526 23.10 -18.07 9.87
CA THR A 526 23.94 -18.56 10.97
C THR A 526 23.87 -17.60 12.15
N LEU A 527 24.23 -18.06 13.35
CA LEU A 527 24.39 -17.14 14.49
C LEU A 527 25.46 -16.10 14.17
N SER A 528 25.20 -14.85 14.54
CA SER A 528 26.21 -13.81 14.36
C SER A 528 27.45 -14.11 15.20
N THR A 529 28.62 -13.94 14.60
CA THR A 529 29.92 -14.08 15.28
C THR A 529 30.39 -12.79 15.96
N CYS A 530 29.51 -11.79 16.10
CA CYS A 530 29.82 -10.44 16.58
C CYS A 530 30.48 -10.38 17.98
N MET A 531 30.47 -11.47 18.76
CA MET A 531 31.21 -11.56 20.03
C MET A 531 32.71 -11.88 19.90
N MET A 532 33.28 -12.14 18.70
CA MET A 532 34.69 -12.57 18.60
C MET A 532 35.55 -11.96 17.46
N ALA A 533 35.11 -10.98 16.68
CA ALA A 533 35.98 -10.48 15.59
C ALA A 533 35.78 -9.01 15.22
N SER A 534 36.41 -8.11 15.97
CA SER A 534 37.07 -6.94 15.39
C SER A 534 38.29 -7.42 14.58
N THR A 535 38.07 -8.15 13.48
CA THR A 535 39.00 -8.39 12.36
C THR A 535 38.34 -9.38 11.40
N ARG A 536 37.54 -8.91 10.44
CA ARG A 536 37.45 -9.60 9.14
C ARG A 536 38.57 -9.05 8.26
N PRO A 537 39.48 -9.87 7.71
CA PRO A 537 40.47 -9.37 6.77
C PRO A 537 39.76 -8.94 5.48
N PHE A 538 39.89 -7.65 5.15
CA PHE A 538 39.57 -7.15 3.82
C PHE A 538 40.38 -7.95 2.80
N THR A 539 39.71 -8.64 1.89
CA THR A 539 40.31 -9.10 0.63
C THR A 539 40.13 -8.00 -0.41
N PRO A 540 41.18 -7.31 -0.86
CA PRO A 540 41.07 -6.35 -1.94
C PRO A 540 41.22 -7.11 -3.27
N ALA A 541 40.12 -7.31 -3.98
CA ALA A 541 40.16 -7.69 -5.38
C ALA A 541 39.43 -6.63 -6.22
N LEU A 542 40.18 -6.03 -7.14
CA LEU A 542 39.77 -5.10 -8.20
C LEU A 542 39.49 -3.64 -7.78
N CYS A 543 40.56 -2.92 -7.47
CA CYS A 543 40.67 -1.53 -7.90
C CYS A 543 42.16 -1.16 -8.04
N GLY A 544 42.67 -1.03 -9.27
CA GLY A 544 44.05 -0.62 -9.49
C GLY A 544 44.62 -1.02 -10.85
N ALA A 545 44.17 -0.38 -11.92
CA ALA A 545 44.91 -0.39 -13.18
C ALA A 545 44.74 0.95 -13.90
N LEU A 546 45.29 2.01 -13.31
CA LEU A 546 45.67 3.23 -14.02
C LEU A 546 46.68 4.00 -13.16
N ARG A 547 47.95 3.92 -13.56
CA ARG A 547 49.04 4.93 -13.45
C ARG A 547 50.39 4.30 -13.12
N GLN A 548 51.37 4.82 -13.84
CA GLN A 548 52.83 4.75 -13.63
C GLN A 548 53.56 3.51 -14.13
N ALA A 549 54.02 3.59 -15.38
CA ALA A 549 55.35 3.11 -15.75
C ALA A 549 56.02 4.18 -16.65
N ALA A 550 56.88 4.99 -16.04
CA ALA A 550 57.85 5.85 -16.72
C ALA A 550 59.19 5.65 -16.01
N HIS A 551 60.26 5.51 -16.79
CA HIS A 551 61.67 5.26 -16.41
C HIS A 551 61.94 3.85 -15.85
N GLN A 552 62.98 3.10 -16.26
CA GLN A 552 64.11 3.34 -17.16
C GLN A 552 64.83 1.99 -17.40
N SER A 553 65.43 1.82 -18.59
CA SER A 553 66.65 1.02 -18.92
C SER A 553 66.76 -0.46 -18.45
N GLY A 554 67.18 -1.44 -19.27
CA GLY A 554 67.78 -1.45 -20.59
C GLY A 554 68.28 -2.87 -20.92
N ALA A 555 68.63 -3.09 -22.20
CA ALA A 555 69.45 -4.19 -22.78
C ALA A 555 69.08 -5.64 -22.39
N SER A 556 68.69 -6.54 -23.29
CA SER A 556 69.40 -7.04 -24.47
C SER A 556 68.52 -8.19 -25.03
N GLY A 557 68.23 -8.24 -26.34
CA GLY A 557 68.96 -9.12 -27.25
C GLY A 557 68.42 -10.55 -27.27
N LEU A 558 67.48 -10.88 -28.19
CA LEU A 558 67.67 -11.92 -29.21
C LEU A 558 66.43 -12.05 -30.12
N ARG A 559 66.72 -12.13 -31.43
CA ARG A 559 65.79 -12.44 -32.51
C ARG A 559 65.26 -13.88 -32.40
N ARG A 560 64.00 -14.11 -32.78
CA ARG A 560 63.64 -15.13 -33.78
C ARG A 560 62.25 -14.88 -34.35
N THR A 561 62.26 -14.63 -35.66
CA THR A 561 61.16 -14.65 -36.62
C THR A 561 60.51 -16.02 -36.71
N PHE A 562 59.19 -16.10 -36.87
CA PHE A 562 58.54 -16.97 -37.87
C PHE A 562 57.18 -16.38 -38.27
N SER A 563 56.92 -16.44 -39.57
CA SER A 563 55.81 -15.87 -40.33
C SER A 563 55.01 -16.99 -40.96
N SER A 564 53.68 -16.89 -40.94
CA SER A 564 52.75 -17.23 -42.05
C SER A 564 51.32 -16.90 -41.59
N SER A 565 50.59 -15.91 -42.12
CA SER A 565 50.04 -15.67 -43.46
C SER A 565 48.74 -16.43 -43.77
N PHE A 566 47.80 -15.69 -44.37
CA PHE A 566 46.52 -16.04 -45.03
C PHE A 566 45.26 -16.01 -44.13
N ALA A 567 44.15 -15.34 -44.49
CA ALA A 567 43.76 -14.62 -45.70
C ALA A 567 42.68 -13.57 -45.36
N ALA A 568 42.61 -12.51 -46.18
CA ALA A 568 41.63 -11.43 -46.09
C ALA A 568 40.58 -11.51 -47.21
N ARG A 569 39.37 -11.02 -46.90
CA ARG A 569 38.37 -10.26 -47.71
C ARG A 569 36.94 -10.86 -47.69
N PRO A 570 35.88 -10.05 -47.96
CA PRO A 570 35.75 -8.59 -47.83
C PRO A 570 34.43 -8.11 -47.17
N VAL A 571 34.47 -6.81 -46.89
CA VAL A 571 33.43 -5.87 -46.47
C VAL A 571 32.18 -5.89 -47.36
N ARG A 572 30.99 -5.75 -46.75
CA ARG A 572 29.77 -5.24 -47.41
C ARG A 572 29.20 -4.05 -46.63
N GLN A 573 28.84 -3.03 -47.40
CA GLN A 573 28.58 -1.65 -47.03
C GLN A 573 27.35 -1.47 -46.13
N GLY A 574 27.47 -0.54 -45.18
CA GLY A 574 26.38 -0.05 -44.34
C GLY A 574 25.51 0.98 -45.05
N ILE A 575 24.22 0.97 -44.72
CA ILE A 575 23.27 2.04 -44.99
C ILE A 575 23.30 2.97 -43.77
N ALA A 576 23.62 4.24 -44.02
CA ALA A 576 23.72 5.30 -43.03
C ALA A 576 22.34 5.86 -42.65
N ALA A 577 22.06 5.99 -41.35
CA ALA A 577 21.04 6.90 -40.82
C ALA A 577 21.71 8.23 -40.41
N PRO A 578 21.05 9.39 -40.59
CA PRO A 578 21.73 10.68 -40.53
C PRO A 578 22.05 11.08 -39.09
N ARG A 579 23.31 11.47 -38.90
CA ARG A 579 23.90 12.04 -37.69
C ARG A 579 23.52 13.53 -37.62
N ARG A 580 22.64 13.91 -36.70
CA ARG A 580 22.43 15.34 -36.38
C ARG A 580 23.63 15.87 -35.61
N GLN A 581 24.25 16.91 -36.14
CA GLN A 581 25.34 17.67 -35.53
C GLN A 581 24.86 18.32 -34.23
N ALA A 582 25.59 18.08 -33.15
CA ALA A 582 25.49 18.88 -31.94
C ALA A 582 26.30 20.17 -32.14
N ALA A 583 25.61 21.28 -32.34
CA ALA A 583 26.21 22.60 -32.22
C ALA A 583 26.24 23.00 -30.74
N ALA A 584 27.43 23.25 -30.21
CA ALA A 584 27.63 23.86 -28.91
C ALA A 584 27.13 25.31 -28.95
N LEU A 585 26.15 25.64 -28.10
CA LEU A 585 25.77 27.02 -27.81
C LEU A 585 25.96 27.27 -26.32
N SER A 586 26.83 28.25 -26.07
CA SER A 586 27.25 28.75 -24.78
C SER A 586 26.07 29.24 -23.94
N ALA A 587 26.16 28.98 -22.64
CA ALA A 587 25.16 29.31 -21.64
C ALA A 587 24.81 30.80 -21.62
N THR A 588 23.52 31.11 -21.72
CA THR A 588 22.94 32.33 -21.18
C THR A 588 21.88 31.91 -20.17
N ILE A 589 22.08 32.32 -18.92
CA ILE A 589 21.18 32.05 -17.79
C ILE A 589 19.86 32.78 -18.07
N GLY A 590 18.92 32.09 -18.69
CA GLY A 590 17.53 32.50 -18.79
C GLY A 590 16.75 31.86 -17.65
N ALA A 591 16.42 32.64 -16.63
CA ALA A 591 15.43 32.25 -15.63
C ALA A 591 14.10 31.93 -16.33
N ARG A 592 13.80 30.64 -16.52
CA ARG A 592 12.46 30.20 -16.96
C ARG A 592 11.62 29.90 -15.74
N ARG A 593 10.61 30.75 -15.58
CA ARG A 593 9.58 30.70 -14.55
C ARG A 593 8.90 29.33 -14.53
N TYR A 594 8.86 28.73 -13.35
CA TYR A 594 7.87 27.70 -13.03
C TYR A 594 6.48 28.30 -13.23
N SER A 595 5.60 27.59 -13.93
CA SER A 595 4.17 27.77 -13.72
C SER A 595 3.77 27.04 -12.43
N GLN A 596 4.24 27.54 -11.30
CA GLN A 596 3.47 27.45 -10.06
C GLN A 596 2.32 28.44 -10.25
N MET A 597 1.07 28.05 -9.93
CA MET A 597 0.07 29.09 -9.75
C MET A 597 0.57 30.01 -8.62
N PRO A 598 0.74 31.32 -8.85
CA PRO A 598 1.05 32.24 -7.77
C PRO A 598 -0.25 32.48 -7.02
N THR A 599 -0.51 31.70 -5.97
CA THR A 599 -1.58 32.03 -5.03
C THR A 599 -1.02 33.03 -4.03
N GLU A 600 -0.92 34.32 -4.41
CA GLU A 600 -0.48 35.43 -3.55
C GLU A 600 -1.27 35.44 -2.22
N SER A 601 -0.75 34.80 -1.17
CA SER A 601 -1.22 34.95 0.21
C SER A 601 -0.58 36.21 0.77
N LYS A 602 -1.32 36.95 1.60
CA LYS A 602 -0.76 38.12 2.28
C LYS A 602 0.33 37.64 3.25
N ILE A 603 1.55 38.14 3.10
CA ILE A 603 2.66 37.80 4.02
C ILE A 603 2.56 38.73 5.24
N TRP A 604 2.54 38.14 6.43
CA TRP A 604 2.51 38.84 7.71
C TRP A 604 3.90 38.91 8.33
N SER A 605 4.20 40.02 9.01
CA SER A 605 5.37 40.19 9.87
C SER A 605 5.01 39.99 11.36
N PHE A 606 6.01 40.02 12.24
CA PHE A 606 5.80 39.94 13.68
C PHE A 606 4.98 41.12 14.19
N GLU A 607 5.27 42.32 13.67
CA GLU A 607 4.58 43.56 14.02
C GLU A 607 3.11 43.52 13.57
N ASP A 608 2.84 43.00 12.37
CA ASP A 608 1.47 42.80 11.86
C ASP A 608 0.70 41.81 12.75
N ALA A 609 1.35 40.73 13.19
CA ALA A 609 0.74 39.70 14.04
C ALA A 609 0.50 40.18 15.48
N GLN A 610 1.24 41.19 15.95
CA GLN A 610 1.12 41.73 17.31
C GLN A 610 0.04 42.82 17.44
N LEU A 611 -0.23 43.58 16.37
CA LEU A 611 -1.13 44.74 16.37
C LEU A 611 -2.63 44.40 16.40
N THR A 612 -3.02 43.15 16.13
CA THR A 612 -4.42 42.75 15.87
C THR A 612 -5.20 42.26 17.10
N GLY A 613 -4.84 42.68 18.33
CA GLY A 613 -5.46 42.22 19.59
C GLY A 613 -6.99 42.30 19.71
N CYS A 614 -7.72 41.41 19.05
CA CYS A 614 -9.17 41.34 18.98
C CYS A 614 -9.64 39.90 19.32
N PRO A 615 -10.56 39.74 20.28
CA PRO A 615 -11.15 38.47 20.62
C PRO A 615 -12.21 38.11 19.57
N ILE A 616 -12.18 36.85 19.13
CA ILE A 616 -13.18 36.16 18.29
C ILE A 616 -12.84 36.20 16.78
N PHE A 617 -12.35 35.04 16.30
CA PHE A 617 -12.03 34.62 14.92
C PHE A 617 -10.71 35.03 14.22
N LEU A 618 -9.78 35.74 14.88
CA LEU A 618 -8.57 36.24 14.20
C LEU A 618 -7.29 36.09 15.03
N HIS A 619 -6.91 34.85 15.30
CA HIS A 619 -5.56 34.50 15.76
C HIS A 619 -5.04 33.33 14.93
N PRO A 620 -3.79 33.39 14.47
CA PRO A 620 -3.35 32.67 13.29
C PRO A 620 -3.53 31.16 13.46
N PRO A 621 -4.11 30.37 12.52
CA PRO A 621 -4.23 28.94 12.77
C PRO A 621 -2.85 28.31 12.87
N ASP A 622 -2.64 27.64 13.99
CA ASP A 622 -1.44 26.89 14.28
C ASP A 622 -1.53 25.56 13.56
N VAL A 623 -0.73 25.39 12.50
CA VAL A 623 -0.76 24.17 11.68
C VAL A 623 0.25 23.11 12.13
N ARG A 624 0.77 23.25 13.35
CA ARG A 624 1.63 22.25 13.99
C ARG A 624 0.83 21.06 14.50
N GLU A 625 1.51 19.93 14.72
CA GLU A 625 0.90 18.77 15.36
C GLU A 625 0.67 19.05 16.86
N PRO A 626 -0.38 18.49 17.49
CA PRO A 626 -0.68 18.76 18.91
C PRO A 626 0.49 18.50 19.88
N GLY A 627 1.33 17.51 19.58
CA GLY A 627 2.54 17.23 20.37
C GLY A 627 3.60 18.35 20.33
N GLU A 628 3.64 19.13 19.25
CA GLU A 628 4.51 20.32 19.17
C GLU A 628 4.00 21.44 20.09
N LEU A 629 2.68 21.58 20.23
CA LEU A 629 2.07 22.59 21.11
C LEU A 629 2.32 22.25 22.59
N GLN A 630 2.21 20.99 22.97
CA GLN A 630 2.46 20.55 24.36
C GLN A 630 3.87 20.90 24.87
N SER A 631 4.87 20.90 23.98
CA SER A 631 6.26 21.20 24.35
C SER A 631 6.62 22.68 24.27
N THR A 632 5.95 23.44 23.41
CA THR A 632 6.36 24.82 23.08
C THR A 632 5.33 25.89 23.46
N GLY A 633 4.10 25.51 23.76
CA GLY A 633 2.97 26.43 23.81
C GLY A 633 2.57 26.93 22.43
N HIS A 634 1.60 27.83 22.37
CA HIS A 634 1.11 28.44 21.14
C HIS A 634 0.99 29.96 21.26
N VAL A 635 0.82 30.62 20.11
CA VAL A 635 0.50 32.06 20.08
C VAL A 635 -0.87 32.24 20.75
N PRO A 636 -1.03 33.19 21.68
CA PRO A 636 -2.29 33.40 22.39
C PRO A 636 -3.48 33.56 21.44
N GLY A 637 -4.57 32.84 21.74
CA GLY A 637 -5.79 32.84 20.94
C GLY A 637 -5.74 32.01 19.64
N ALA A 638 -4.58 31.46 19.24
CA ALA A 638 -4.47 30.62 18.05
C ALA A 638 -5.25 29.31 18.20
N VAL A 639 -5.97 28.93 17.15
CA VAL A 639 -6.63 27.62 17.05
C VAL A 639 -5.71 26.62 16.34
N ASN A 640 -5.67 25.37 16.82
CA ASN A 640 -4.78 24.35 16.27
C ASN A 640 -5.46 23.47 15.22
N ILE A 641 -5.00 23.55 13.97
CA ILE A 641 -5.47 22.74 12.84
C ILE A 641 -4.26 21.99 12.26
N PRO A 642 -3.97 20.75 12.69
CA PRO A 642 -2.76 20.03 12.29
C PRO A 642 -2.85 19.53 10.84
N VAL A 643 -2.48 20.40 9.89
CA VAL A 643 -2.61 20.15 8.44
C VAL A 643 -1.76 18.97 7.94
N ALA A 644 -0.69 18.59 8.65
CA ALA A 644 0.16 17.48 8.22
C ALA A 644 -0.52 16.11 8.46
N SER A 645 -1.11 15.91 9.64
CA SER A 645 -1.91 14.71 9.94
C SER A 645 -3.35 14.80 9.41
N GLN A 646 -3.88 16.00 9.16
CA GLN A 646 -5.26 16.25 8.73
C GLN A 646 -5.33 17.20 7.51
N PRO A 647 -4.88 16.79 6.32
CA PRO A 647 -4.85 17.66 5.14
C PRO A 647 -6.25 17.99 4.58
N ASP A 648 -7.28 17.23 4.97
CA ASP A 648 -8.68 17.45 4.59
C ASP A 648 -9.39 18.51 5.45
N SER A 649 -8.73 19.07 6.47
CA SER A 649 -9.34 19.96 7.49
C SER A 649 -10.18 21.11 6.92
N PHE A 650 -9.82 21.67 5.76
CA PHE A 650 -10.58 22.77 5.14
C PHE A 650 -11.66 22.30 4.16
N HIS A 651 -11.70 21.01 3.82
CA HIS A 651 -12.58 20.41 2.81
C HIS A 651 -13.76 19.61 3.41
N ILE A 652 -13.84 19.53 4.73
CA ILE A 652 -14.92 18.86 5.48
C ILE A 652 -16.11 19.80 5.73
N THR A 653 -17.25 19.25 6.17
CA THR A 653 -18.43 20.04 6.53
C THR A 653 -18.19 20.84 7.82
N GLU A 654 -19.03 21.83 8.09
CA GLU A 654 -18.94 22.65 9.31
C GLU A 654 -19.16 21.84 10.59
N GLU A 655 -20.18 20.97 10.59
CA GLU A 655 -20.47 20.02 11.66
C GLU A 655 -19.29 19.05 11.89
N GLU A 656 -18.71 18.49 10.82
CA GLU A 656 -17.54 17.61 10.92
C GLU A 656 -16.28 18.34 11.40
N PHE A 657 -16.17 19.64 11.14
CA PHE A 657 -15.04 20.46 11.60
C PHE A 657 -15.15 20.73 13.10
N GLU A 658 -16.34 21.12 13.56
CA GLU A 658 -16.59 21.41 14.97
C GLU A 658 -16.44 20.15 15.84
N ASP A 659 -16.98 19.02 15.40
CA ASP A 659 -16.80 17.72 16.06
C ASP A 659 -15.32 17.31 16.17
N ARG A 660 -14.51 17.69 15.18
CA ARG A 660 -13.11 17.26 15.06
C ARG A 660 -12.14 18.13 15.84
N PHE A 661 -12.34 19.45 15.80
CA PHE A 661 -11.41 20.42 16.38
C PHE A 661 -11.93 21.07 17.67
N GLY A 662 -13.22 20.93 17.98
CA GLY A 662 -13.84 21.47 19.19
C GLY A 662 -14.14 22.97 19.14
N TYR A 663 -14.09 23.57 17.94
CA TYR A 663 -14.44 24.96 17.69
C TYR A 663 -15.06 25.12 16.29
N PRO A 664 -15.93 26.13 16.09
CA PRO A 664 -16.59 26.35 14.80
C PRO A 664 -15.57 26.65 13.69
N ARG A 665 -15.90 26.21 12.48
CA ARG A 665 -15.05 26.44 11.31
C ARG A 665 -15.02 27.93 10.95
N PRO A 666 -13.85 28.50 10.60
CA PRO A 666 -13.79 29.87 10.10
C PRO A 666 -14.64 30.05 8.83
N GLU A 667 -15.32 31.18 8.70
CA GLU A 667 -16.11 31.48 7.49
C GLU A 667 -15.18 31.77 6.30
N LYS A 668 -15.64 31.51 5.08
CA LYS A 668 -14.78 31.58 3.88
C LYS A 668 -14.35 33.01 3.52
N ASP A 669 -15.07 34.01 3.99
CA ASP A 669 -14.82 35.44 3.77
C ASP A 669 -13.98 36.09 4.88
N GLN A 670 -13.72 35.38 5.98
CA GLN A 670 -12.87 35.84 7.08
C GLN A 670 -11.38 35.79 6.71
N GLU A 671 -10.58 36.70 7.27
CA GLU A 671 -9.12 36.70 7.09
C GLU A 671 -8.47 35.64 7.98
N VAL A 672 -7.78 34.67 7.37
CA VAL A 672 -7.17 33.54 8.08
C VAL A 672 -5.67 33.53 7.84
N VAL A 673 -4.85 33.55 8.91
CA VAL A 673 -3.39 33.72 8.81
C VAL A 673 -2.65 32.49 9.33
N PHE A 674 -2.02 31.70 8.48
CA PHE A 674 -1.40 30.44 8.92
C PHE A 674 0.01 30.62 9.47
N TYR A 675 0.35 29.91 10.55
CA TYR A 675 1.72 29.80 11.05
C TYR A 675 2.03 28.36 11.47
N CYS A 676 3.31 27.99 11.51
CA CYS A 676 3.73 26.72 12.07
C CYS A 676 4.95 26.88 12.98
N LYS A 677 5.80 25.87 13.11
CA LYS A 677 7.02 25.98 13.92
C LYS A 677 8.06 26.91 13.29
N ALA A 678 8.33 26.74 11.99
CA ALA A 678 9.45 27.38 11.29
C ALA A 678 9.08 27.91 9.88
N GLY A 679 7.80 28.14 9.58
CA GLY A 679 7.35 28.75 8.31
C GLY A 679 7.10 27.78 7.16
N VAL A 680 7.61 26.55 7.22
CA VAL A 680 7.52 25.60 6.09
C VAL A 680 6.07 25.17 5.78
N ARG A 681 5.25 24.99 6.81
CA ARG A 681 3.88 24.45 6.69
C ARG A 681 2.80 25.51 6.51
N SER A 682 3.06 26.77 6.89
CA SER A 682 2.06 27.84 6.78
C SER A 682 1.64 28.09 5.34
N ARG A 683 2.59 28.04 4.40
CA ARG A 683 2.31 28.17 2.96
C ARG A 683 1.45 27.04 2.41
N ALA A 684 1.72 25.80 2.83
CA ALA A 684 0.93 24.65 2.40
C ALA A 684 -0.52 24.74 2.92
N ALA A 685 -0.69 25.16 4.17
CA ALA A 685 -2.01 25.40 4.75
C ALA A 685 -2.77 26.53 4.06
N ALA A 686 -2.08 27.64 3.74
CA ALA A 686 -2.65 28.74 2.96
C ALA A 686 -3.14 28.28 1.58
N GLY A 687 -2.39 27.39 0.92
CA GLY A 687 -2.82 26.76 -0.33
C GLY A 687 -4.10 25.93 -0.19
N LEU A 688 -4.17 25.08 0.84
CA LEU A 688 -5.33 24.24 1.11
C LEU A 688 -6.58 25.05 1.48
N ALA A 689 -6.43 26.13 2.23
CA ALA A 689 -7.54 27.03 2.54
C ALA A 689 -8.06 27.73 1.27
N LYS A 690 -7.18 28.20 0.38
CA LYS A 690 -7.60 28.78 -0.91
C LYS A 690 -8.31 27.76 -1.80
N GLU A 691 -7.82 26.52 -1.87
CA GLU A 691 -8.49 25.43 -2.60
C GLU A 691 -9.89 25.14 -2.04
N ALA A 692 -10.06 25.26 -0.72
CA ALA A 692 -11.35 25.13 -0.04
C ALA A 692 -12.29 26.35 -0.23
N GLY A 693 -11.82 27.42 -0.87
CA GLY A 693 -12.61 28.60 -1.23
C GLY A 693 -12.54 29.76 -0.24
N TYR A 694 -11.52 29.83 0.62
CA TYR A 694 -11.27 30.99 1.46
C TYR A 694 -10.73 32.17 0.63
N THR A 695 -11.32 33.35 0.80
CA THR A 695 -11.03 34.53 -0.04
C THR A 695 -9.93 35.41 0.54
N SER A 696 -9.78 35.43 1.87
CA SER A 696 -8.79 36.26 2.58
C SER A 696 -7.83 35.36 3.37
N VAL A 697 -6.66 35.08 2.80
CA VAL A 697 -5.67 34.13 3.37
C VAL A 697 -4.29 34.78 3.48
N GLY A 698 -3.75 34.77 4.70
CA GLY A 698 -2.40 35.20 5.03
C GLY A 698 -1.49 34.04 5.45
N GLU A 699 -0.17 34.27 5.34
CA GLU A 699 0.85 33.41 5.93
C GLU A 699 1.77 34.25 6.83
N TYR A 700 2.17 33.68 7.97
CA TYR A 700 3.23 34.23 8.82
C TYR A 700 4.48 33.33 8.72
N PRO A 701 5.42 33.62 7.77
CA PRO A 701 6.59 32.77 7.54
C PRO A 701 7.56 32.75 8.71
N GLY A 702 7.66 33.85 9.47
CA GLY A 702 8.46 33.91 10.70
C GLY A 702 8.03 32.83 11.70
N SER A 703 6.73 32.53 11.75
CA SER A 703 6.19 31.40 12.49
C SER A 703 6.49 31.43 13.99
N TRP A 704 6.27 30.32 14.69
CA TRP A 704 6.43 30.26 16.14
C TRP A 704 7.86 30.59 16.61
N LEU A 705 8.89 30.16 15.88
CA LEU A 705 10.29 30.48 16.22
C LEU A 705 10.59 31.97 16.16
N ASP A 706 10.09 32.72 15.16
CA ASP A 706 10.25 34.18 15.10
C ASP A 706 9.43 34.87 16.19
N TRP A 707 8.20 34.39 16.45
CA TRP A 707 7.36 34.90 17.53
C TRP A 707 8.02 34.77 18.91
N ALA A 708 8.54 33.58 19.23
CA ALA A 708 9.27 33.33 20.47
C ALA A 708 10.59 34.10 20.53
N GLY A 709 11.33 34.16 19.42
CA GLY A 709 12.62 34.86 19.32
C GLY A 709 12.52 36.37 19.53
N LYS A 710 11.38 36.98 19.18
CA LYS A 710 11.10 38.42 19.37
C LYS A 710 10.37 38.74 20.68
N GLY A 711 10.22 37.77 21.58
CA GLY A 711 9.60 37.98 22.90
C GLY A 711 8.07 38.08 22.86
N GLY A 712 7.42 37.49 21.86
CA GLY A 712 5.96 37.38 21.82
C GLY A 712 5.41 36.59 23.01
N LYS A 713 4.19 36.92 23.46
CA LYS A 713 3.52 36.20 24.56
C LYS A 713 3.21 34.77 24.13
N ILE A 714 3.34 33.79 25.02
CA ILE A 714 3.08 32.36 24.73
C ILE A 714 2.05 31.84 25.73
N GLU A 715 1.04 31.15 25.22
CA GLU A 715 0.03 30.42 26.01
C GLU A 715 0.38 28.93 26.01
N ARG A 716 0.18 28.24 27.15
CA ARG A 716 0.60 26.85 27.35
C ARG A 716 -0.54 26.00 27.87
#